data_AF-A0A421JCN0-F1
#
_entry.id   AF-A0A421JCN0-F1
#
_cell.length_a   1.000
_cell.length_b   1.000
_cell.length_c   1.000
_cell.angle_alpha   90.00
_cell.angle_beta   90.00
_cell.angle_gamma   90.00
#
_symmetry.space_group_name_H-M   'P 1'
#
loop_
_entity.id
_entity.type
_entity.pdbx_description
1 polymer ?
#
loop_
_entity_poly.entity_id
_entity_poly.type
_entity_poly.pdbx_seq_one_letter_code
_entity_poly.pdbx_strand_id
1 'polypeptide(L)'
;MVDYSVYLVTDSTMVPEGSTFLRQVESAIDNGATMVQLREKTMATRDFIDRALAIKRMTQPRGIPLIINDRVDVALAVDADGVHVGQDDMEAATVRRLIGPNKILGVTCSYPHEVEKVCADGIADYVGLGTVYKTATKKDVKTPDGTGPIGIRKMLHVLERHQANIQAVAIGGINHGNAAKVLFQCRIPGRALDGLAVVSCIMAEPDAGAATQSLSAIVKERRSLGNESFIKNESEKEKKEVIGAVRATNPLVHHITNNVVKNFCANVTLAVGASPIMSEFAEEYDEIAQNIEKLALVINLGTPNGSTMDIFKHALQVYNKHGKPVVFDPVAAGASAARFECCRQILNAGQVSVIKGNVGEIMTLYKLTHGYAEDEDSGQLMKGVDSVVDLGEKKIIEGGRAVAIDFQCVVVITGATNFVIDEHHHEAVEGGSSVMGRVTGSGCAIGSVIAAFVAANCGSVFDGAVQAKRAPILDQMVKNGGRWHQKDVPMVSPTKNISHIGSLTRFADKREARQVLQEVAKAVAPLMNEYGFKVGTLCEMYPRNRNLLGLNVNRGQKILLRLRYASNPRSFLPFGDVVGTMLHELTHNLHGAHDVQFYNFLDKLKSRFEQLSVGGAVATGYVCEEQVLGSVRGSATATIRSKRIAAVSRPIFKAESRRLGGSRVPETPLRQLALAAAERRLKDSKWCGKSADVDDEEVEIVDLTEEGTGEEKEEREGKEEKEEREGKGGRKERKEGPKQTEVIVVD
;
A
#
# COMPACT_ATOMS: atom_id res chain seq x y z
N MET A 1 -22.57 -10.17 -41.28
CA MET A 1 -22.46 -9.46 -40.00
C MET A 1 -21.21 -8.60 -40.08
N VAL A 2 -21.25 -7.34 -39.63
CA VAL A 2 -20.14 -6.38 -39.76
C VAL A 2 -19.13 -6.60 -38.63
N ASP A 3 -17.83 -6.62 -38.93
CA ASP A 3 -16.76 -6.78 -37.95
C ASP A 3 -16.15 -5.43 -37.56
N TYR A 4 -16.38 -5.00 -36.32
CA TYR A 4 -15.94 -3.73 -35.78
C TYR A 4 -14.56 -3.78 -35.10
N SER A 5 -13.91 -4.96 -35.06
CA SER A 5 -12.72 -5.23 -34.23
C SER A 5 -11.61 -4.20 -34.38
N VAL A 6 -11.17 -3.92 -35.61
CA VAL A 6 -10.12 -2.96 -35.92
C VAL A 6 -10.65 -1.95 -36.94
N TYR A 7 -11.13 -0.83 -36.40
CA TYR A 7 -11.76 0.22 -37.20
C TYR A 7 -10.77 1.33 -37.52
N LEU A 8 -10.28 1.38 -38.76
CA LEU A 8 -9.39 2.44 -39.22
C LEU A 8 -10.20 3.69 -39.59
N VAL A 9 -9.86 4.82 -38.98
CA VAL A 9 -10.34 6.14 -39.39
C VAL A 9 -9.17 6.89 -40.04
N THR A 10 -9.34 7.36 -41.27
CA THR A 10 -8.24 7.96 -42.03
C THR A 10 -7.99 9.43 -41.66
N ASP A 11 -6.74 9.90 -41.81
CA ASP A 11 -6.40 11.32 -41.77
C ASP A 11 -5.24 11.59 -42.74
N SER A 12 -5.47 12.44 -43.75
CA SER A 12 -4.49 12.74 -44.78
C SER A 12 -3.31 13.60 -44.32
N THR A 13 -3.46 14.29 -43.19
CA THR A 13 -2.41 15.19 -42.66
C THR A 13 -1.32 14.46 -41.89
N MET A 14 -1.52 13.17 -41.59
CA MET A 14 -0.65 12.38 -40.72
C MET A 14 0.20 11.36 -41.47
N VAL A 15 0.12 11.31 -42.80
CA VAL A 15 0.83 10.32 -43.61
C VAL A 15 2.35 10.60 -43.57
N PRO A 16 3.20 9.60 -43.27
CA PRO A 16 4.65 9.74 -43.29
C PRO A 16 5.18 10.05 -44.69
N GLU A 17 6.29 10.82 -44.78
CA GLU A 17 6.90 11.24 -46.06
C GLU A 17 7.28 10.06 -46.99
N GLY A 18 7.53 8.87 -46.44
CA GLY A 18 7.88 7.66 -47.19
C GLY A 18 6.70 6.82 -47.70
N SER A 19 5.45 7.24 -47.44
CA SER A 19 4.25 6.50 -47.82
C SER A 19 3.24 7.41 -48.52
N THR A 20 2.20 6.82 -49.09
CA THR A 20 1.06 7.57 -49.63
C THR A 20 -0.18 7.23 -48.82
N PHE A 21 -1.16 8.13 -48.84
CA PHE A 21 -2.43 7.92 -48.15
C PHE A 21 -3.07 6.57 -48.52
N LEU A 22 -3.14 6.26 -49.81
CA LEU A 22 -3.73 5.01 -50.30
C LEU A 22 -2.89 3.79 -49.90
N ARG A 23 -1.56 3.90 -49.89
CA ARG A 23 -0.68 2.82 -49.45
C ARG A 23 -0.82 2.52 -47.95
N GLN A 24 -1.01 3.54 -47.11
CA GLN A 24 -1.29 3.34 -45.68
C GLN A 24 -2.60 2.58 -45.48
N VAL A 25 -3.66 2.98 -46.20
CA VAL A 25 -4.98 2.34 -46.11
C VAL A 25 -4.93 0.90 -46.62
N GLU A 26 -4.31 0.65 -47.77
CA GLU A 26 -4.13 -0.69 -48.34
C GLU A 26 -3.32 -1.59 -47.40
N SER A 27 -2.20 -1.09 -46.87
CA SER A 27 -1.37 -1.84 -45.93
C SER A 27 -2.11 -2.20 -44.64
N ALA A 28 -2.93 -1.27 -44.11
CA ALA A 28 -3.77 -1.55 -42.95
C ALA A 28 -4.84 -2.62 -43.23
N ILE A 29 -5.51 -2.52 -44.38
CA ILE A 29 -6.50 -3.49 -44.84
C ILE A 29 -5.89 -4.90 -44.93
N ASP A 30 -4.72 -5.02 -45.57
CA ASP A 30 -4.06 -6.32 -45.77
C ASP A 30 -3.54 -6.96 -44.48
N ASN A 31 -3.42 -6.19 -43.40
CA ASN A 31 -2.85 -6.63 -42.12
C ASN A 31 -3.85 -6.65 -40.96
N GLY A 32 -5.15 -6.51 -41.24
CA GLY A 32 -6.21 -6.83 -40.28
C GLY A 32 -7.14 -5.70 -39.87
N ALA A 33 -7.17 -4.58 -40.61
CA ALA A 33 -8.28 -3.63 -40.48
C ALA A 33 -9.59 -4.27 -40.97
N THR A 34 -10.64 -4.21 -40.17
CA THR A 34 -11.93 -4.87 -40.44
C THR A 34 -13.00 -3.89 -40.90
N MET A 35 -12.75 -2.59 -40.74
CA MET A 35 -13.60 -1.50 -41.21
C MET A 35 -12.73 -0.27 -41.53
N VAL A 36 -13.11 0.51 -42.56
CA VAL A 36 -12.40 1.75 -42.93
C VAL A 36 -13.39 2.91 -42.99
N GLN A 37 -13.07 4.01 -42.32
CA GLN A 37 -13.78 5.28 -42.43
C GLN A 37 -12.90 6.31 -43.13
N LEU A 38 -13.38 6.81 -44.28
CA LEU A 38 -12.75 7.92 -44.96
C LEU A 38 -13.21 9.24 -44.35
N ARG A 39 -12.26 9.98 -43.78
CA ARG A 39 -12.46 11.28 -43.16
C ARG A 39 -11.54 12.34 -43.76
N GLU A 40 -12.12 13.26 -44.50
CA GLU A 40 -11.43 14.40 -45.13
C GLU A 40 -12.22 15.69 -44.88
N LYS A 41 -11.72 16.58 -44.03
CA LYS A 41 -12.45 17.79 -43.62
C LYS A 41 -12.35 18.95 -44.63
N THR A 42 -11.21 19.07 -45.31
CA THR A 42 -10.88 20.24 -46.14
C THR A 42 -10.77 19.90 -47.63
N MET A 43 -11.05 18.65 -48.01
CA MET A 43 -10.93 18.20 -49.39
C MET A 43 -12.12 18.66 -50.24
N ALA A 44 -11.85 19.03 -51.49
CA ALA A 44 -12.91 19.33 -52.45
C ALA A 44 -13.75 18.07 -52.72
N THR A 45 -15.05 18.26 -52.93
CA THR A 45 -16.00 17.13 -53.09
C THR A 45 -15.60 16.16 -54.20
N ARG A 46 -15.09 16.66 -55.34
CA ARG A 46 -14.65 15.82 -56.46
C ARG A 46 -13.48 14.91 -56.05
N ASP A 47 -12.46 15.48 -55.43
CA ASP A 47 -11.28 14.72 -54.98
C ASP A 47 -11.64 13.73 -53.87
N PHE A 48 -12.60 14.09 -53.00
CA PHE A 48 -13.16 13.18 -51.99
C PHE A 48 -13.81 11.98 -52.68
N ILE A 49 -14.69 12.19 -53.67
CA ILE A 49 -15.32 11.13 -54.44
C ILE A 49 -14.28 10.21 -55.10
N ASP A 50 -13.28 10.77 -55.76
CA ASP A 50 -12.23 10.00 -56.43
C ASP A 50 -11.44 9.15 -55.42
N ARG A 51 -11.13 9.71 -54.25
CA ARG A 51 -10.46 9.00 -53.14
C ARG A 51 -11.34 7.91 -52.53
N ALA A 52 -12.62 8.18 -52.33
CA ALA A 52 -13.58 7.22 -51.81
C ALA A 52 -13.74 6.03 -52.76
N LEU A 53 -13.83 6.28 -54.07
CA LEU A 53 -13.85 5.22 -55.08
C LEU A 53 -12.56 4.40 -55.10
N ALA A 54 -11.40 5.03 -54.92
CA ALA A 54 -10.13 4.32 -54.82
C ALA A 54 -10.09 3.38 -53.60
N ILE A 55 -10.51 3.85 -52.42
CA ILE A 55 -10.59 3.01 -51.22
C ILE A 55 -11.65 1.91 -51.38
N LYS A 56 -12.82 2.22 -51.94
CA LYS A 56 -13.90 1.23 -52.18
C LYS A 56 -13.40 0.07 -53.04
N ARG A 57 -12.59 0.33 -54.06
CA ARG A 57 -11.96 -0.72 -54.89
C ARG A 57 -11.01 -1.63 -54.10
N MET A 58 -10.40 -1.12 -53.02
CA MET A 58 -9.53 -1.90 -52.14
C MET A 58 -10.31 -2.71 -51.11
N THR A 59 -11.38 -2.14 -50.55
CA THR A 59 -12.15 -2.74 -49.47
C THR A 59 -13.18 -3.77 -49.95
N GLN A 60 -13.85 -3.51 -51.08
CA GLN A 60 -14.94 -4.34 -51.61
C GLN A 60 -14.54 -5.80 -51.89
N PRO A 61 -13.40 -6.11 -52.54
CA PRO A 61 -12.99 -7.50 -52.79
C PRO A 61 -12.70 -8.29 -51.49
N ARG A 62 -12.42 -7.60 -50.39
CA ARG A 62 -12.09 -8.17 -49.08
C ARG A 62 -13.29 -8.21 -48.14
N GLY A 63 -14.46 -7.74 -48.58
CA GLY A 63 -15.67 -7.66 -47.75
C GLY A 63 -15.56 -6.67 -46.59
N ILE A 64 -14.64 -5.70 -46.67
CA ILE A 64 -14.46 -4.67 -45.64
C ILE A 64 -15.37 -3.48 -45.96
N PRO A 65 -16.21 -3.02 -45.03
CA PRO A 65 -17.08 -1.87 -45.28
C PRO A 65 -16.30 -0.56 -45.31
N LEU A 66 -16.65 0.30 -46.26
CA LEU A 66 -16.23 1.69 -46.36
C LEU A 66 -17.33 2.61 -45.79
N ILE A 67 -16.97 3.34 -44.74
CA ILE A 67 -17.81 4.36 -44.12
C ILE A 67 -17.32 5.76 -44.53
N ILE A 68 -18.23 6.66 -44.87
CA ILE A 68 -17.89 8.06 -45.15
C ILE A 68 -18.23 8.92 -43.93
N ASN A 69 -17.28 9.74 -43.48
CA ASN A 69 -17.49 10.66 -42.38
C ASN A 69 -18.19 11.94 -42.84
N ASP A 70 -19.27 12.33 -42.17
CA ASP A 70 -20.09 13.57 -42.28
C ASP A 70 -20.79 13.80 -43.65
N ARG A 71 -20.13 13.47 -44.76
CA ARG A 71 -20.56 13.75 -46.14
C ARG A 71 -21.51 12.69 -46.69
N VAL A 72 -22.78 12.74 -46.28
CA VAL A 72 -23.86 11.86 -46.75
C VAL A 72 -24.00 11.87 -48.27
N ASP A 73 -23.86 13.05 -48.87
CA ASP A 73 -23.90 13.25 -50.32
C ASP A 73 -22.81 12.46 -51.05
N VAL A 74 -21.58 12.48 -50.54
CA VAL A 74 -20.46 11.70 -51.08
C VAL A 74 -20.71 10.21 -50.90
N ALA A 75 -21.22 9.79 -49.73
CA ALA A 75 -21.54 8.39 -49.46
C ALA A 75 -22.56 7.83 -50.47
N LEU A 76 -23.58 8.61 -50.81
CA LEU A 76 -24.56 8.23 -51.84
C LEU A 76 -23.94 8.24 -53.24
N ALA A 77 -23.13 9.24 -53.57
CA ALA A 77 -22.51 9.36 -54.90
C ALA A 77 -21.58 8.18 -55.25
N VAL A 78 -20.86 7.63 -54.26
CA VAL A 78 -19.97 6.48 -54.45
C VAL A 78 -20.59 5.15 -54.04
N ASP A 79 -21.85 5.17 -53.61
CA ASP A 79 -22.58 4.04 -53.05
C ASP A 79 -21.79 3.35 -51.90
N ALA A 80 -21.24 4.14 -50.97
CA ALA A 80 -20.50 3.61 -49.82
C ALA A 80 -21.38 2.70 -48.94
N ASP A 81 -20.75 1.84 -48.14
CA ASP A 81 -21.46 0.88 -47.27
C ASP A 81 -22.17 1.56 -46.10
N GLY A 82 -21.71 2.75 -45.70
CA GLY A 82 -22.35 3.52 -44.65
C GLY A 82 -21.81 4.93 -44.44
N VAL A 83 -22.38 5.59 -43.43
CA VAL A 83 -22.04 6.96 -43.01
C VAL A 83 -21.80 6.99 -41.51
N HIS A 84 -20.83 7.80 -41.08
CA HIS A 84 -20.65 8.17 -39.68
C HIS A 84 -20.89 9.66 -39.51
N VAL A 85 -21.64 10.06 -38.48
CA VAL A 85 -21.92 11.47 -38.17
C VAL A 85 -21.62 11.80 -36.70
N GLY A 86 -21.15 13.02 -36.47
CA GLY A 86 -21.03 13.64 -35.16
C GLY A 86 -22.31 14.36 -34.72
N GLN A 87 -22.25 14.95 -33.52
CA GLN A 87 -23.38 15.65 -32.91
C GLN A 87 -23.69 17.01 -33.55
N ASP A 88 -22.69 17.63 -34.19
CA ASP A 88 -22.82 18.95 -34.83
C ASP A 88 -23.02 18.82 -36.36
N ASP A 89 -23.15 17.59 -36.87
CA ASP A 89 -23.36 17.27 -38.28
C ASP A 89 -24.86 17.09 -38.62
N MET A 90 -25.17 16.53 -39.79
CA MET A 90 -26.55 16.20 -40.16
C MET A 90 -27.17 15.23 -39.14
N GLU A 91 -28.38 15.54 -38.66
CA GLU A 91 -29.08 14.70 -37.68
C GLU A 91 -29.20 13.24 -38.14
N ALA A 92 -28.86 12.29 -37.26
CA ALA A 92 -28.87 10.87 -37.55
C ALA A 92 -30.19 10.37 -38.17
N ALA A 93 -31.34 10.89 -37.69
CA ALA A 93 -32.66 10.55 -38.25
C ALA A 93 -32.80 10.98 -39.71
N THR A 94 -32.26 12.15 -40.06
CA THR A 94 -32.22 12.65 -41.44
C THR A 94 -31.28 11.81 -42.29
N VAL A 95 -30.10 11.48 -41.77
CA VAL A 95 -29.16 10.58 -42.46
C VAL A 95 -29.81 9.24 -42.76
N ARG A 96 -30.47 8.60 -41.77
CA ARG A 96 -31.16 7.32 -41.94
C ARG A 96 -32.22 7.38 -43.04
N ARG A 97 -32.99 8.47 -43.13
CA ARG A 97 -33.97 8.67 -44.23
C ARG A 97 -33.32 8.74 -45.61
N LEU A 98 -32.12 9.31 -45.71
CA LEU A 98 -31.39 9.47 -46.98
C LEU A 98 -30.69 8.18 -47.42
N ILE A 99 -30.02 7.49 -46.50
CA ILE A 99 -29.20 6.31 -46.83
C ILE A 99 -30.02 5.01 -46.86
N GLY A 100 -31.25 5.04 -46.36
CA GLY A 100 -32.15 3.88 -46.28
C GLY A 100 -31.81 2.92 -45.13
N PRO A 101 -32.54 1.80 -45.02
CA PRO A 101 -32.42 0.87 -43.89
C PRO A 101 -31.19 -0.05 -43.97
N ASN A 102 -30.59 -0.21 -45.15
CA ASN A 102 -29.56 -1.24 -45.39
C ASN A 102 -28.12 -0.74 -45.20
N LYS A 103 -27.89 0.58 -45.35
CA LYS A 103 -26.55 1.16 -45.19
C LYS A 103 -26.24 1.37 -43.71
N ILE A 104 -24.97 1.22 -43.34
CA ILE A 104 -24.53 1.32 -41.95
C ILE A 104 -24.58 2.79 -41.51
N LEU A 105 -25.14 3.07 -40.34
CA LEU A 105 -25.15 4.38 -39.69
C LEU A 105 -24.40 4.34 -38.37
N GLY A 106 -23.31 5.11 -38.29
CA GLY A 106 -22.56 5.36 -37.07
C GLY A 106 -22.85 6.73 -36.48
N VAL A 107 -22.92 6.81 -35.16
CA VAL A 107 -23.09 8.09 -34.45
C VAL A 107 -22.00 8.25 -33.39
N THR A 108 -21.34 9.41 -33.33
CA THR A 108 -20.42 9.71 -32.23
C THR A 108 -21.20 10.03 -30.94
N CYS A 109 -20.84 9.40 -29.82
CA CYS A 109 -21.35 9.74 -28.49
C CYS A 109 -20.18 9.96 -27.52
N SER A 110 -20.20 11.09 -26.83
CA SER A 110 -19.27 11.48 -25.76
C SER A 110 -19.92 11.41 -24.37
N TYR A 111 -21.25 11.39 -24.29
CA TYR A 111 -21.97 11.40 -23.01
C TYR A 111 -23.13 10.39 -22.95
N PRO A 112 -23.53 9.93 -21.74
CA PRO A 112 -24.66 9.01 -21.57
C PRO A 112 -25.97 9.47 -22.22
N HIS A 113 -26.35 10.74 -22.07
CA HIS A 113 -27.59 11.27 -22.64
C HIS A 113 -27.62 11.24 -24.19
N GLU A 114 -26.46 11.32 -24.84
CA GLU A 114 -26.37 11.19 -26.30
C GLU A 114 -26.62 9.73 -26.72
N VAL A 115 -26.15 8.78 -25.93
CA VAL A 115 -26.43 7.34 -26.13
C VAL A 115 -27.90 7.03 -25.85
N GLU A 116 -28.51 7.65 -24.84
CA GLU A 116 -29.94 7.51 -24.55
C GLU A 116 -30.78 7.97 -25.75
N LYS A 117 -30.44 9.11 -26.34
CA LYS A 117 -31.08 9.60 -27.57
C LYS A 117 -30.94 8.61 -28.73
N VAL A 118 -29.72 8.10 -28.96
CA VAL A 118 -29.47 7.13 -30.04
C VAL A 118 -30.25 5.82 -29.83
N CYS A 119 -30.34 5.33 -28.59
CA CYS A 119 -31.15 4.16 -28.25
C CYS A 119 -32.64 4.42 -28.47
N ALA A 120 -33.14 5.59 -28.07
CA ALA A 120 -34.54 5.97 -28.22
C ALA A 120 -34.95 6.09 -29.69
N ASP A 121 -34.07 6.64 -30.53
CA ASP A 121 -34.31 6.75 -31.97
C ASP A 121 -34.29 5.36 -32.66
N GLY A 122 -33.45 4.43 -32.18
CA GLY A 122 -33.37 3.06 -32.72
C GLY A 122 -32.87 2.97 -34.16
N ILE A 123 -32.18 4.00 -34.65
CA ILE A 123 -31.79 4.15 -36.06
C ILE A 123 -30.30 3.91 -36.34
N ALA A 124 -29.43 3.93 -35.32
CA ALA A 124 -28.00 3.75 -35.49
C ALA A 124 -27.64 2.27 -35.42
N ASP A 125 -26.70 1.83 -36.25
CA ASP A 125 -26.18 0.46 -36.21
C ASP A 125 -25.02 0.32 -35.22
N TYR A 126 -24.28 1.42 -35.00
CA TYR A 126 -23.21 1.48 -34.02
C TYR A 126 -22.97 2.90 -33.49
N VAL A 127 -22.30 2.98 -32.33
CA VAL A 127 -21.86 4.22 -31.72
C VAL A 127 -20.35 4.26 -31.56
N GLY A 128 -19.76 5.40 -31.90
CA GLY A 128 -18.37 5.74 -31.60
C GLY A 128 -18.29 6.42 -30.23
N LEU A 129 -17.87 5.69 -29.21
CA LEU A 129 -17.75 6.15 -27.83
C LEU A 129 -16.41 6.85 -27.61
N GLY A 130 -16.40 8.15 -27.32
CA GLY A 130 -15.16 8.88 -27.07
C GLY A 130 -15.26 10.39 -27.22
N THR A 131 -14.16 11.12 -27.05
CA THR A 131 -12.76 10.66 -27.01
C THR A 131 -12.37 9.97 -25.70
N VAL A 132 -11.80 8.76 -25.73
CA VAL A 132 -11.37 8.04 -24.51
C VAL A 132 -10.24 8.77 -23.80
N TYR A 133 -9.19 9.13 -24.52
CA TYR A 133 -8.07 9.94 -24.03
C TYR A 133 -7.91 11.20 -24.90
N LYS A 134 -7.16 12.18 -24.36
CA LYS A 134 -6.73 13.35 -25.13
C LYS A 134 -6.09 12.94 -26.46
N THR A 135 -6.51 13.59 -27.54
CA THR A 135 -6.00 13.33 -28.89
C THR A 135 -5.75 14.64 -29.64
N ALA A 136 -4.70 14.67 -30.46
CA ALA A 136 -4.40 15.80 -31.34
C ALA A 136 -5.21 15.77 -32.66
N THR A 137 -5.89 14.65 -32.96
CA THR A 137 -6.61 14.43 -34.24
C THR A 137 -7.91 15.23 -34.35
N LYS A 138 -8.54 15.57 -33.22
CA LYS A 138 -9.73 16.44 -33.17
C LYS A 138 -9.36 17.68 -32.34
N LYS A 139 -9.35 18.84 -32.99
CA LYS A 139 -9.01 20.14 -32.35
C LYS A 139 -10.18 20.68 -31.51
N ASP A 140 -11.41 20.32 -31.87
CA ASP A 140 -12.65 20.78 -31.22
C ASP A 140 -13.30 19.61 -30.44
N VAL A 141 -12.81 19.31 -29.23
CA VAL A 141 -13.37 18.27 -28.35
C VAL A 141 -14.03 18.93 -27.15
N LYS A 142 -15.31 18.61 -26.89
CA LYS A 142 -16.05 19.11 -25.71
C LYS A 142 -15.41 18.68 -24.38
N THR A 143 -14.75 17.50 -24.35
CA THR A 143 -13.93 17.00 -23.24
C THR A 143 -12.44 16.96 -23.62
N PRO A 144 -11.66 18.02 -23.41
CA PRO A 144 -10.28 18.10 -23.89
C PRO A 144 -9.34 17.02 -23.30
N ASP A 145 -9.63 16.49 -22.11
CA ASP A 145 -8.85 15.41 -21.48
C ASP A 145 -9.37 14.00 -21.81
N GLY A 146 -10.51 13.91 -22.49
CA GLY A 146 -11.23 12.67 -22.75
C GLY A 146 -12.15 12.23 -21.62
N THR A 147 -13.07 11.33 -21.94
CA THR A 147 -14.08 10.77 -21.03
C THR A 147 -13.51 9.65 -20.15
N GLY A 148 -12.37 9.07 -20.57
CA GLY A 148 -11.71 7.94 -19.92
C GLY A 148 -12.55 6.66 -19.94
N PRO A 149 -11.97 5.51 -19.52
CA PRO A 149 -12.73 4.28 -19.35
C PRO A 149 -13.99 4.43 -18.49
N ILE A 150 -13.98 5.33 -17.49
CA ILE A 150 -15.15 5.65 -16.68
C ILE A 150 -16.34 6.12 -17.54
N GLY A 151 -16.13 7.12 -18.41
CA GLY A 151 -17.21 7.64 -19.26
C GLY A 151 -17.71 6.61 -20.27
N ILE A 152 -16.80 5.79 -20.81
CA ILE A 152 -17.18 4.69 -21.72
C ILE A 152 -18.07 3.68 -21.00
N ARG A 153 -17.75 3.26 -19.78
CA ARG A 153 -18.61 2.33 -19.01
C ARG A 153 -20.00 2.91 -18.74
N LYS A 154 -20.10 4.19 -18.36
CA LYS A 154 -21.41 4.85 -18.19
C LYS A 154 -22.26 4.77 -19.47
N MET A 155 -21.65 4.97 -20.63
CA MET A 155 -22.31 4.84 -21.92
C MET A 155 -22.68 3.38 -22.27
N LEU A 156 -21.84 2.40 -21.94
CA LEU A 156 -22.16 0.98 -22.11
C LEU A 156 -23.37 0.55 -21.25
N HIS A 157 -23.49 1.08 -20.03
CA HIS A 157 -24.65 0.81 -19.17
C HIS A 157 -25.96 1.33 -19.77
N VAL A 158 -25.92 2.45 -20.47
CA VAL A 158 -27.09 2.95 -21.22
C VAL A 158 -27.46 1.95 -22.33
N LEU A 159 -26.50 1.52 -23.15
CA LEU A 159 -26.76 0.55 -24.22
C LEU A 159 -27.36 -0.76 -23.69
N GLU A 160 -26.82 -1.26 -22.57
CA GLU A 160 -27.29 -2.50 -21.94
C GLU A 160 -28.70 -2.34 -21.35
N ARG A 161 -28.98 -1.23 -20.66
CA ARG A 161 -30.30 -0.93 -20.09
C ARG A 161 -31.40 -0.89 -21.17
N HIS A 162 -31.08 -0.36 -22.35
CA HIS A 162 -32.01 -0.29 -23.48
C HIS A 162 -32.08 -1.59 -24.30
N GLN A 163 -31.26 -2.61 -23.98
CA GLN A 163 -31.10 -3.82 -24.79
C GLN A 163 -30.86 -3.50 -26.27
N ALA A 164 -30.14 -2.41 -26.53
CA ALA A 164 -29.99 -1.87 -27.85
C ALA A 164 -29.09 -2.77 -28.70
N ASN A 165 -29.58 -3.19 -29.86
CA ASN A 165 -28.79 -3.92 -30.87
C ASN A 165 -27.86 -2.95 -31.65
N ILE A 166 -27.08 -2.16 -30.92
CA ILE A 166 -26.23 -1.08 -31.44
C ILE A 166 -24.78 -1.37 -31.04
N GLN A 167 -23.90 -1.62 -31.99
CA GLN A 167 -22.51 -1.96 -31.68
C GLN A 167 -21.76 -0.77 -31.07
N ALA A 168 -20.74 -1.01 -30.23
CA ALA A 168 -20.00 0.02 -29.52
C ALA A 168 -18.50 -0.06 -29.83
N VAL A 169 -17.96 0.99 -30.46
CA VAL A 169 -16.52 1.12 -30.71
C VAL A 169 -15.95 2.29 -29.92
N ALA A 170 -14.81 2.08 -29.24
CA ALA A 170 -14.15 3.17 -28.53
C ALA A 170 -13.21 3.94 -29.47
N ILE A 171 -13.16 5.26 -29.34
CA ILE A 171 -12.32 6.13 -30.19
C ILE A 171 -11.62 7.23 -29.37
N GLY A 172 -10.44 7.65 -29.83
CA GLY A 172 -9.75 8.85 -29.34
C GLY A 172 -8.60 8.55 -28.38
N GLY A 173 -7.37 8.83 -28.84
CA GLY A 173 -6.14 8.66 -28.07
C GLY A 173 -5.75 7.20 -27.79
N ILE A 174 -6.34 6.26 -28.55
CA ILE A 174 -6.05 4.83 -28.45
C ILE A 174 -4.81 4.49 -29.29
N ASN A 175 -3.91 3.69 -28.74
CA ASN A 175 -2.67 3.23 -29.36
C ASN A 175 -2.28 1.81 -28.85
N HIS A 176 -1.22 1.21 -29.39
CA HIS A 176 -0.75 -0.13 -28.97
C HIS A 176 -0.45 -0.24 -27.48
N GLY A 177 0.00 0.84 -26.83
CA GLY A 177 0.33 0.87 -25.41
C GLY A 177 -0.88 0.90 -24.48
N ASN A 178 -2.07 1.28 -24.97
CA ASN A 178 -3.28 1.38 -24.14
C ASN A 178 -4.49 0.59 -24.65
N ALA A 179 -4.46 0.02 -25.86
CA ALA A 179 -5.57 -0.72 -26.47
C ALA A 179 -6.08 -1.88 -25.59
N ALA A 180 -5.17 -2.71 -25.08
CA ALA A 180 -5.52 -3.82 -24.18
C ALA A 180 -6.23 -3.32 -22.91
N LYS A 181 -5.70 -2.23 -22.33
CA LYS A 181 -6.29 -1.60 -21.14
C LYS A 181 -7.69 -1.06 -21.44
N VAL A 182 -7.91 -0.40 -22.59
CA VAL A 182 -9.23 0.12 -22.97
C VAL A 182 -10.23 -1.03 -23.12
N LEU A 183 -9.89 -2.09 -23.84
CA LEU A 183 -10.77 -3.26 -23.98
C LEU A 183 -11.11 -3.91 -22.63
N PHE A 184 -10.11 -3.99 -21.74
CA PHE A 184 -10.30 -4.59 -20.41
C PHE A 184 -11.13 -3.70 -19.47
N GLN A 185 -10.89 -2.39 -19.44
CA GLN A 185 -11.56 -1.49 -18.51
C GLN A 185 -12.93 -1.02 -19.03
N CYS A 186 -13.15 -1.00 -20.33
CA CYS A 186 -14.41 -0.58 -20.95
C CYS A 186 -15.33 -1.78 -21.21
N ARG A 187 -15.68 -2.49 -20.13
CA ARG A 187 -16.67 -3.56 -20.13
C ARG A 187 -17.49 -3.51 -18.85
N ILE A 188 -18.71 -4.00 -18.93
CA ILE A 188 -19.67 -4.10 -17.86
C ILE A 188 -20.32 -5.50 -17.92
N PRO A 189 -21.07 -5.92 -16.90
CA PRO A 189 -21.86 -7.14 -17.00
C PRO A 189 -22.80 -7.07 -18.20
N GLY A 190 -22.81 -8.09 -19.05
CA GLY A 190 -23.65 -8.16 -20.25
C GLY A 190 -23.10 -7.46 -21.51
N ARG A 191 -22.22 -6.46 -21.37
CA ARG A 191 -21.74 -5.64 -22.52
C ARG A 191 -20.25 -5.33 -22.49
N ALA A 192 -19.61 -5.44 -23.65
CA ALA A 192 -18.23 -4.99 -23.88
C ALA A 192 -18.17 -4.17 -25.17
N LEU A 193 -17.01 -3.56 -25.45
CA LEU A 193 -16.74 -2.96 -26.75
C LEU A 193 -16.68 -4.04 -27.84
N ASP A 194 -17.25 -3.72 -28.99
CA ASP A 194 -17.23 -4.54 -30.21
C ASP A 194 -15.95 -4.30 -31.04
N GLY A 195 -15.24 -3.19 -30.76
CA GLY A 195 -13.89 -2.96 -31.30
C GLY A 195 -13.31 -1.59 -30.97
N LEU A 196 -12.18 -1.29 -31.61
CA LEU A 196 -11.43 -0.05 -31.38
C LEU A 196 -11.30 0.73 -32.69
N ALA A 197 -11.67 2.00 -32.64
CA ALA A 197 -11.44 2.95 -33.73
C ALA A 197 -10.16 3.75 -33.50
N VAL A 198 -9.28 3.75 -34.49
CA VAL A 198 -7.96 4.38 -34.40
C VAL A 198 -7.63 5.22 -35.64
N VAL A 199 -6.82 6.27 -35.44
CA VAL A 199 -6.34 7.16 -36.51
C VAL A 199 -4.82 7.12 -36.56
N SER A 200 -4.15 7.88 -35.68
CA SER A 200 -2.70 8.05 -35.67
C SER A 200 -1.95 6.76 -35.35
N CYS A 201 -2.56 5.84 -34.61
CA CYS A 201 -2.02 4.51 -34.30
C CYS A 201 -1.66 3.68 -35.56
N ILE A 202 -2.23 4.04 -36.71
CA ILE A 202 -1.95 3.37 -38.00
C ILE A 202 -1.50 4.41 -39.02
N MET A 203 -2.27 5.48 -39.22
CA MET A 203 -2.02 6.43 -40.31
C MET A 203 -0.68 7.17 -40.19
N ALA A 204 -0.22 7.43 -38.95
CA ALA A 204 1.05 8.11 -38.69
C ALA A 204 2.25 7.18 -38.55
N GLU A 205 2.05 5.87 -38.58
CA GLU A 205 3.13 4.91 -38.45
C GLU A 205 3.88 4.74 -39.78
N PRO A 206 5.22 4.67 -39.77
CA PRO A 206 6.01 4.41 -40.98
C PRO A 206 5.62 3.11 -41.68
N ASP A 207 5.21 2.10 -40.91
CA ASP A 207 4.69 0.82 -41.41
C ASP A 207 3.28 0.58 -40.85
N ALA A 208 2.27 1.05 -41.60
CA ALA A 208 0.87 0.85 -41.26
C ALA A 208 0.48 -0.65 -41.19
N GLY A 209 1.16 -1.53 -41.91
CA GLY A 209 0.87 -2.96 -41.93
C GLY A 209 1.27 -3.62 -40.62
N ALA A 210 2.53 -3.44 -40.23
CA ALA A 210 3.03 -3.92 -38.93
C ALA A 210 2.24 -3.32 -37.75
N ALA A 211 1.93 -2.03 -37.81
CA ALA A 211 1.11 -1.37 -36.81
C ALA A 211 -0.29 -2.01 -36.70
N THR A 212 -0.95 -2.27 -37.83
CA THR A 212 -2.29 -2.88 -37.84
C THR A 212 -2.26 -4.32 -37.35
N GLN A 213 -1.26 -5.11 -37.75
CA GLN A 213 -1.10 -6.49 -37.31
C GLN A 213 -0.93 -6.58 -35.78
N SER A 214 -0.09 -5.70 -35.22
CA SER A 214 0.13 -5.59 -33.77
C SER A 214 -1.17 -5.23 -33.03
N LEU A 215 -1.92 -4.26 -33.54
CA LEU A 215 -3.21 -3.88 -32.95
C LEU A 215 -4.25 -5.01 -33.05
N SER A 216 -4.32 -5.68 -34.20
CA SER A 216 -5.21 -6.82 -34.42
C SER A 216 -4.92 -7.96 -33.45
N ALA A 217 -3.64 -8.23 -33.17
CA ALA A 217 -3.24 -9.21 -32.16
C ALA A 217 -3.76 -8.84 -30.77
N ILE A 218 -3.58 -7.57 -30.35
CA ILE A 218 -4.08 -7.07 -29.06
C ILE A 218 -5.61 -7.24 -28.94
N VAL A 219 -6.36 -6.87 -29.99
CA VAL A 219 -7.82 -6.98 -30.02
C VAL A 219 -8.28 -8.44 -29.97
N LYS A 220 -7.64 -9.33 -30.73
CA LYS A 220 -7.98 -10.77 -30.79
C LYS A 220 -7.68 -11.51 -29.51
N GLU A 221 -6.51 -11.25 -28.91
CA GLU A 221 -6.11 -11.91 -27.68
C GLU A 221 -7.00 -11.49 -26.50
N ARG A 222 -7.69 -10.34 -26.60
CA ARG A 222 -8.45 -9.71 -25.49
C ARG A 222 -7.70 -9.83 -24.15
N ARG A 223 -6.36 -9.62 -24.19
CA ARG A 223 -5.49 -9.94 -23.05
C ARG A 223 -6.06 -9.36 -21.77
N SER A 224 -6.32 -10.23 -20.80
CA SER A 224 -6.62 -9.80 -19.45
C SER A 224 -5.42 -9.03 -18.91
N LEU A 225 -5.63 -7.97 -18.12
CA LEU A 225 -4.55 -7.27 -17.41
C LEU A 225 -3.96 -8.12 -16.26
N GLY A 226 -3.84 -9.44 -16.48
CA GLY A 226 -3.40 -10.42 -15.48
C GLY A 226 -4.32 -10.57 -14.27
N ASN A 227 -5.46 -9.88 -14.24
CA ASN A 227 -6.33 -9.81 -13.07
C ASN A 227 -7.57 -10.73 -13.11
N GLU A 228 -7.82 -11.44 -14.21
CA GLU A 228 -9.04 -12.28 -14.31
C GLU A 228 -9.01 -13.53 -13.43
N SER A 229 -7.84 -14.12 -13.20
CA SER A 229 -7.67 -15.21 -12.25
C SER A 229 -8.01 -14.81 -10.82
N PHE A 230 -8.02 -13.50 -10.52
CA PHE A 230 -8.37 -12.95 -9.20
C PHE A 230 -9.86 -12.60 -9.05
N ILE A 231 -10.57 -12.39 -10.16
CA ILE A 231 -11.98 -11.98 -10.20
C ILE A 231 -12.89 -13.22 -10.34
N LYS A 232 -12.42 -14.27 -11.03
CA LYS A 232 -13.16 -15.54 -11.14
C LYS A 232 -12.99 -16.35 -9.87
N ASN A 233 -14.04 -16.39 -9.04
CA ASN A 233 -14.22 -17.40 -7.99
C ASN A 233 -14.37 -18.79 -8.63
N GLU A 234 -13.28 -19.39 -9.12
CA GLU A 234 -13.31 -20.79 -9.52
C GLU A 234 -13.24 -21.68 -8.28
N SER A 235 -14.43 -22.18 -7.93
CA SER A 235 -14.75 -23.28 -7.01
C SER A 235 -14.74 -22.96 -5.52
N GLU A 236 -15.82 -23.43 -4.88
CA GLU A 236 -16.04 -23.66 -3.45
C GLU A 236 -14.99 -24.61 -2.83
N LYS A 237 -13.70 -24.38 -3.06
CA LYS A 237 -12.64 -25.13 -2.41
C LYS A 237 -12.42 -24.55 -1.02
N GLU A 238 -12.71 -25.38 -0.02
CA GLU A 238 -12.47 -25.24 1.41
C GLU A 238 -11.81 -23.92 1.82
N LYS A 239 -12.55 -23.12 2.60
CA LYS A 239 -12.08 -21.92 3.33
C LYS A 239 -10.91 -22.29 4.25
N LYS A 240 -9.73 -22.54 3.69
CA LYS A 240 -8.50 -22.79 4.44
C LYS A 240 -8.21 -21.54 5.26
N GLU A 241 -7.73 -21.73 6.48
CA GLU A 241 -7.32 -20.64 7.35
C GLU A 241 -6.20 -19.82 6.69
N VAL A 242 -6.58 -18.70 6.04
CA VAL A 242 -5.67 -17.85 5.26
C VAL A 242 -4.60 -17.17 6.13
N ILE A 243 -4.82 -17.06 7.45
CA ILE A 243 -3.83 -16.52 8.38
C ILE A 243 -2.53 -17.34 8.33
N GLY A 244 -2.61 -18.66 8.19
CA GLY A 244 -1.43 -19.52 8.00
C GLY A 244 -0.72 -19.26 6.68
N ALA A 245 -1.47 -18.94 5.62
CA ALA A 245 -0.92 -18.70 4.29
C ALA A 245 0.00 -17.48 4.25
N VAL A 246 -0.40 -16.36 4.86
CA VAL A 246 0.44 -15.13 4.86
C VAL A 246 1.80 -15.40 5.49
N ARG A 247 1.84 -16.09 6.64
CA ARG A 247 3.10 -16.45 7.31
C ARG A 247 3.91 -17.47 6.53
N ALA A 248 3.25 -18.42 5.87
CA ALA A 248 3.91 -19.45 5.08
C ALA A 248 4.55 -18.88 3.80
N THR A 249 3.90 -17.92 3.16
CA THR A 249 4.38 -17.34 1.89
C THR A 249 5.22 -16.07 2.06
N ASN A 250 5.12 -15.40 3.23
CA ASN A 250 5.77 -14.11 3.52
C ASN A 250 5.71 -13.13 2.32
N PRO A 251 4.50 -12.70 1.91
CA PRO A 251 4.33 -11.91 0.70
C PRO A 251 4.99 -10.53 0.86
N LEU A 252 5.48 -9.98 -0.26
CA LEU A 252 5.96 -8.60 -0.29
C LEU A 252 4.78 -7.65 -0.51
N VAL A 253 4.67 -6.62 0.32
CA VAL A 253 3.71 -5.53 0.16
C VAL A 253 4.48 -4.26 -0.15
N HIS A 254 4.27 -3.73 -1.35
CA HIS A 254 4.85 -2.47 -1.78
C HIS A 254 3.91 -1.31 -1.46
N HIS A 255 4.40 -0.32 -0.71
CA HIS A 255 3.62 0.82 -0.27
C HIS A 255 4.09 2.10 -0.95
N ILE A 256 3.17 2.74 -1.68
CA ILE A 256 3.30 4.14 -2.09
C ILE A 256 2.26 4.91 -1.26
N THR A 257 2.69 5.44 -0.12
CA THR A 257 1.81 6.01 0.91
C THR A 257 2.39 7.28 1.53
N ASN A 258 1.59 7.99 2.30
CA ASN A 258 2.02 9.24 2.92
C ASN A 258 2.97 9.02 4.11
N ASN A 259 3.83 10.00 4.36
CA ASN A 259 4.88 9.94 5.39
C ASN A 259 4.35 9.76 6.82
N VAL A 260 3.09 10.16 7.09
CA VAL A 260 2.49 10.04 8.43
C VAL A 260 2.29 8.56 8.81
N VAL A 261 2.01 7.70 7.83
CA VAL A 261 1.62 6.30 8.08
C VAL A 261 2.66 5.27 7.61
N LYS A 262 3.75 5.67 6.93
CA LYS A 262 4.79 4.75 6.42
C LYS A 262 5.30 3.77 7.49
N ASN A 263 5.78 4.29 8.62
CA ASN A 263 6.32 3.45 9.70
C ASN A 263 5.25 2.52 10.30
N PHE A 264 4.05 3.05 10.52
CA PHE A 264 2.94 2.26 11.07
C PHE A 264 2.51 1.13 10.12
N CYS A 265 2.39 1.41 8.83
CA CYS A 265 2.06 0.41 7.81
C CYS A 265 3.16 -0.66 7.68
N ALA A 266 4.44 -0.29 7.77
CA ALA A 266 5.55 -1.25 7.78
C ALA A 266 5.43 -2.22 8.96
N ASN A 267 5.24 -1.69 10.17
CA ASN A 267 5.13 -2.51 11.38
C ASN A 267 3.89 -3.42 11.35
N VAL A 268 2.75 -2.92 10.85
CA VAL A 268 1.55 -3.74 10.67
C VAL A 268 1.78 -4.85 9.65
N THR A 269 2.46 -4.55 8.54
CA THR A 269 2.80 -5.56 7.51
C THR A 269 3.66 -6.68 8.11
N LEU A 270 4.69 -6.32 8.87
CA LEU A 270 5.55 -7.27 9.58
C LEU A 270 4.78 -8.09 10.62
N ALA A 271 3.88 -7.44 11.38
CA ALA A 271 3.08 -8.09 12.41
C ALA A 271 2.13 -9.16 11.84
N VAL A 272 1.62 -8.96 10.61
CA VAL A 272 0.78 -9.95 9.91
C VAL A 272 1.61 -11.12 9.35
N GLY A 273 2.94 -10.98 9.28
CA GLY A 273 3.86 -11.98 8.74
C GLY A 273 4.22 -11.78 7.26
N ALA A 274 4.04 -10.56 6.75
CA ALA A 274 4.43 -10.13 5.42
C ALA A 274 5.65 -9.21 5.47
N SER A 275 6.27 -8.93 4.32
CA SER A 275 7.43 -8.05 4.20
C SER A 275 7.04 -6.72 3.55
N PRO A 276 7.30 -5.55 4.17
CA PRO A 276 7.03 -4.25 3.55
C PRO A 276 8.20 -3.74 2.70
N ILE A 277 7.89 -3.04 1.60
CA ILE A 277 8.82 -2.17 0.87
C ILE A 277 8.16 -0.79 0.68
N MET A 278 8.90 0.28 0.96
CA MET A 278 8.40 1.67 0.99
C MET A 278 9.03 2.52 -0.11
N SER A 279 9.24 1.94 -1.30
CA SER A 279 9.96 2.59 -2.38
C SER A 279 9.07 3.51 -3.20
N GLU A 280 9.64 4.61 -3.66
CA GLU A 280 9.00 5.55 -4.59
C GLU A 280 9.87 5.70 -5.86
N PHE A 281 10.86 4.82 -6.03
CA PHE A 281 11.80 4.85 -7.15
C PHE A 281 11.19 4.08 -8.33
N ALA A 282 10.74 4.82 -9.35
CA ALA A 282 9.97 4.25 -10.46
C ALA A 282 10.74 3.19 -11.26
N GLU A 283 12.05 3.34 -11.35
CA GLU A 283 12.95 2.55 -12.17
C GLU A 283 13.07 1.08 -11.70
N GLU A 284 12.75 0.78 -10.44
CA GLU A 284 12.74 -0.59 -9.91
C GLU A 284 11.38 -1.30 -10.01
N TYR A 285 10.30 -0.60 -10.40
CA TYR A 285 8.95 -1.18 -10.36
C TYR A 285 8.80 -2.40 -11.27
N ASP A 286 9.36 -2.36 -12.49
CA ASP A 286 9.26 -3.47 -13.45
C ASP A 286 10.05 -4.69 -12.95
N GLU A 287 11.25 -4.46 -12.39
CA GLU A 287 12.08 -5.52 -11.81
C GLU A 287 11.41 -6.18 -10.60
N ILE A 288 10.84 -5.38 -9.69
CA ILE A 288 10.11 -5.87 -8.51
C ILE A 288 8.87 -6.66 -8.94
N ALA A 289 8.07 -6.11 -9.85
CA ALA A 289 6.83 -6.72 -10.29
C ALA A 289 7.05 -8.01 -11.08
N GLN A 290 8.12 -8.11 -11.86
CA GLN A 290 8.46 -9.29 -12.64
C GLN A 290 9.00 -10.43 -11.77
N ASN A 291 9.92 -10.13 -10.83
CA ASN A 291 10.70 -11.17 -10.15
C ASN A 291 10.05 -11.72 -8.88
N ILE A 292 9.02 -11.06 -8.35
CA ILE A 292 8.41 -11.44 -7.07
C ILE A 292 7.02 -12.01 -7.31
N GLU A 293 6.84 -13.30 -7.02
CA GLU A 293 5.57 -13.99 -7.24
C GLU A 293 4.44 -13.44 -6.35
N LYS A 294 4.63 -13.49 -5.02
CA LYS A 294 3.66 -13.06 -4.01
C LYS A 294 3.88 -11.60 -3.64
N LEU A 295 3.36 -10.71 -4.49
CA LEU A 295 3.53 -9.27 -4.40
C LEU A 295 2.18 -8.56 -4.54
N ALA A 296 1.93 -7.57 -3.69
CA ALA A 296 0.82 -6.61 -3.86
C ALA A 296 1.32 -5.17 -3.73
N LEU A 297 0.66 -4.25 -4.44
CA LEU A 297 0.87 -2.81 -4.31
C LEU A 297 -0.25 -2.16 -3.49
N VAL A 298 0.11 -1.27 -2.58
CA VAL A 298 -0.80 -0.37 -1.88
C VAL A 298 -0.55 1.04 -2.39
N ILE A 299 -1.54 1.63 -3.07
CA ILE A 299 -1.57 3.04 -3.45
C ILE A 299 -2.48 3.76 -2.45
N ASN A 300 -1.90 4.63 -1.64
CA ASN A 300 -2.65 5.47 -0.71
C ASN A 300 -2.57 6.92 -1.18
N LEU A 301 -3.71 7.52 -1.53
CA LEU A 301 -3.76 8.86 -2.12
C LEU A 301 -3.11 9.92 -1.21
N GLY A 302 -3.34 9.83 0.11
CA GLY A 302 -2.59 10.56 1.13
C GLY A 302 -2.57 12.08 0.93
N THR A 303 -1.42 12.63 0.57
CA THR A 303 -1.20 14.06 0.28
C THR A 303 -0.72 14.20 -1.17
N PRO A 304 -1.62 14.06 -2.17
CA PRO A 304 -1.21 13.97 -3.56
C PRO A 304 -0.64 15.31 -4.06
N ASN A 305 0.33 15.22 -4.94
CA ASN A 305 0.88 16.32 -5.74
C ASN A 305 1.17 15.80 -7.16
N GLY A 306 1.55 16.70 -8.09
CA GLY A 306 1.78 16.32 -9.49
C GLY A 306 2.74 15.15 -9.67
N SER A 307 3.92 15.20 -9.04
CA SER A 307 4.92 14.13 -9.16
C SER A 307 4.46 12.80 -8.56
N THR A 308 3.75 12.84 -7.44
CA THR A 308 3.21 11.63 -6.79
C THR A 308 2.14 10.98 -7.65
N MET A 309 1.31 11.77 -8.32
CA MET A 309 0.31 11.24 -9.25
C MET A 309 0.94 10.52 -10.44
N ASP A 310 2.05 11.01 -10.97
CA ASP A 310 2.80 10.33 -12.03
C ASP A 310 3.37 9.00 -11.55
N ILE A 311 3.91 8.98 -10.33
CA ILE A 311 4.38 7.75 -9.68
C ILE A 311 3.23 6.74 -9.51
N PHE A 312 2.06 7.17 -9.02
CA PHE A 312 0.90 6.29 -8.86
C PHE A 312 0.46 5.68 -10.19
N LYS A 313 0.33 6.50 -11.24
CA LYS A 313 -0.07 6.03 -12.58
C LYS A 313 0.95 5.05 -13.15
N HIS A 314 2.24 5.34 -13.01
CA HIS A 314 3.30 4.46 -13.49
C HIS A 314 3.33 3.12 -12.74
N ALA A 315 3.29 3.15 -11.40
CA ALA A 315 3.25 1.95 -10.57
C ALA A 315 2.03 1.08 -10.93
N LEU A 316 0.85 1.69 -11.05
CA LEU A 316 -0.38 0.99 -11.44
C LEU A 316 -0.24 0.27 -12.79
N GLN A 317 0.31 0.96 -13.80
CA GLN A 317 0.51 0.40 -15.14
C GLN A 317 1.50 -0.78 -15.12
N VAL A 318 2.62 -0.64 -14.40
CA VAL A 318 3.62 -1.70 -14.28
C VAL A 318 3.06 -2.92 -13.55
N TYR A 319 2.35 -2.71 -12.45
CA TYR A 319 1.76 -3.81 -11.68
C TYR A 319 0.65 -4.52 -12.47
N ASN A 320 -0.18 -3.79 -13.23
CA ASN A 320 -1.16 -4.39 -14.13
C ASN A 320 -0.52 -5.18 -15.27
N LYS A 321 0.59 -4.70 -15.85
CA LYS A 321 1.34 -5.43 -16.89
C LYS A 321 1.77 -6.81 -16.40
N HIS A 322 2.15 -6.94 -15.13
CA HIS A 322 2.61 -8.19 -14.52
C HIS A 322 1.51 -8.96 -13.76
N GLY A 323 0.24 -8.54 -13.86
CA GLY A 323 -0.87 -9.18 -13.17
C GLY A 323 -0.72 -9.19 -11.65
N LYS A 324 -0.17 -8.12 -11.07
CA LYS A 324 0.00 -7.98 -9.62
C LYS A 324 -1.17 -7.23 -9.00
N PRO A 325 -1.72 -7.71 -7.87
CA PRO A 325 -2.85 -7.07 -7.23
C PRO A 325 -2.50 -5.69 -6.70
N VAL A 326 -3.44 -4.76 -6.86
CA VAL A 326 -3.32 -3.37 -6.39
C VAL A 326 -4.47 -3.03 -5.45
N VAL A 327 -4.14 -2.59 -4.25
CA VAL A 327 -5.07 -2.04 -3.25
C VAL A 327 -5.00 -0.53 -3.31
N PHE A 328 -6.13 0.11 -3.59
CA PHE A 328 -6.25 1.56 -3.65
C PHE A 328 -7.03 2.11 -2.45
N ASP A 329 -6.42 3.06 -1.73
CA ASP A 329 -7.00 3.76 -0.59
C ASP A 329 -7.21 5.25 -0.98
N PRO A 330 -8.44 5.66 -1.32
CA PRO A 330 -8.79 6.99 -1.83
C PRO A 330 -8.92 8.00 -0.68
N VAL A 331 -7.89 8.08 0.17
CA VAL A 331 -7.91 8.84 1.42
C VAL A 331 -8.43 10.26 1.21
N ALA A 332 -9.51 10.57 1.93
CA ALA A 332 -10.18 11.86 1.91
C ALA A 332 -10.65 12.29 0.50
N ALA A 333 -11.06 11.35 -0.35
CA ALA A 333 -11.59 11.64 -1.69
C ALA A 333 -12.71 12.69 -1.67
N GLY A 334 -13.60 12.64 -0.67
CA GLY A 334 -14.70 13.59 -0.51
C GLY A 334 -14.30 14.96 0.07
N ALA A 335 -13.06 15.15 0.52
CA ALA A 335 -12.65 16.39 1.19
C ALA A 335 -12.46 17.58 0.24
N SER A 336 -12.18 17.34 -1.04
CA SER A 336 -12.07 18.40 -2.05
C SER A 336 -12.27 17.86 -3.47
N ALA A 337 -12.71 18.73 -4.38
CA ALA A 337 -12.81 18.42 -5.80
C ALA A 337 -11.46 17.97 -6.39
N ALA A 338 -10.36 18.56 -5.93
CA ALA A 338 -9.02 18.18 -6.37
C ALA A 338 -8.66 16.72 -6.01
N ARG A 339 -9.01 16.26 -4.80
CA ARG A 339 -8.78 14.87 -4.37
C ARG A 339 -9.68 13.89 -5.11
N PHE A 340 -10.94 14.26 -5.33
CA PHE A 340 -11.87 13.51 -6.15
C PHE A 340 -11.33 13.32 -7.58
N GLU A 341 -10.82 14.40 -8.17
CA GLU A 341 -10.20 14.38 -9.49
C GLU A 341 -8.95 13.49 -9.54
N CYS A 342 -8.10 13.50 -8.50
CA CYS A 342 -6.99 12.56 -8.41
C CYS A 342 -7.47 11.09 -8.42
N CYS A 343 -8.56 10.77 -7.71
CA CYS A 343 -9.14 9.42 -7.74
C CYS A 343 -9.60 9.04 -9.16
N ARG A 344 -10.29 9.95 -9.85
CA ARG A 344 -10.72 9.77 -11.25
C ARG A 344 -9.53 9.49 -12.17
N GLN A 345 -8.43 10.23 -12.01
CA GLN A 345 -7.21 10.04 -12.80
C GLN A 345 -6.56 8.67 -12.56
N ILE A 346 -6.45 8.22 -11.31
CA ILE A 346 -5.90 6.90 -10.98
C ILE A 346 -6.76 5.79 -11.57
N LEU A 347 -8.08 5.86 -11.39
CA LEU A 347 -9.00 4.82 -11.86
C LEU A 347 -9.18 4.78 -13.39
N ASN A 348 -8.85 5.89 -14.10
CA ASN A 348 -8.72 5.90 -15.56
C ASN A 348 -7.33 5.44 -16.05
N ALA A 349 -6.31 5.49 -15.19
CA ALA A 349 -4.94 5.17 -15.58
C ALA A 349 -4.68 3.66 -15.64
N GLY A 350 -5.35 2.86 -14.80
CA GLY A 350 -5.22 1.41 -14.75
C GLY A 350 -6.21 0.76 -13.80
N GLN A 351 -6.03 -0.53 -13.55
CA GLN A 351 -6.94 -1.40 -12.85
C GLN A 351 -6.49 -1.69 -11.41
N VAL A 352 -7.44 -1.60 -10.47
CA VAL A 352 -7.21 -1.94 -9.07
C VAL A 352 -7.95 -3.23 -8.71
N SER A 353 -7.37 -4.03 -7.82
CA SER A 353 -7.97 -5.29 -7.36
C SER A 353 -8.89 -5.06 -6.17
N VAL A 354 -8.51 -4.14 -5.28
CA VAL A 354 -9.32 -3.75 -4.12
C VAL A 354 -9.38 -2.23 -4.01
N ILE A 355 -10.57 -1.68 -3.81
CA ILE A 355 -10.76 -0.30 -3.35
C ILE A 355 -11.18 -0.36 -1.88
N LYS A 356 -10.39 0.24 -1.00
CA LYS A 356 -10.68 0.26 0.44
C LYS A 356 -10.88 1.69 0.91
N GLY A 357 -11.99 1.97 1.59
CA GLY A 357 -12.30 3.31 2.10
C GLY A 357 -13.35 3.28 3.20
N ASN A 358 -13.56 4.41 3.86
CA ASN A 358 -14.74 4.59 4.71
C ASN A 358 -16.00 4.84 3.85
N VAL A 359 -17.18 4.85 4.48
CA VAL A 359 -18.46 5.05 3.77
C VAL A 359 -18.44 6.34 2.94
N GLY A 360 -17.95 7.46 3.48
CA GLY A 360 -17.91 8.74 2.76
C GLY A 360 -16.97 8.74 1.54
N GLU A 361 -15.83 8.07 1.65
CA GLU A 361 -14.87 7.90 0.54
C GLU A 361 -15.47 7.03 -0.58
N ILE A 362 -16.12 5.92 -0.24
CA ILE A 362 -16.74 5.03 -1.21
C ILE A 362 -17.96 5.68 -1.87
N MET A 363 -18.81 6.38 -1.11
CA MET A 363 -19.93 7.16 -1.67
C MET A 363 -19.45 8.34 -2.51
N THR A 364 -18.23 8.84 -2.27
CA THR A 364 -17.61 9.80 -3.19
C THR A 364 -17.23 9.13 -4.51
N LEU A 365 -16.61 7.94 -4.47
CA LEU A 365 -16.30 7.18 -5.70
C LEU A 365 -17.55 6.69 -6.44
N TYR A 366 -18.66 6.45 -5.74
CA TYR A 366 -19.95 6.12 -6.35
C TYR A 366 -20.39 7.15 -7.40
N LYS A 367 -20.02 8.44 -7.25
CA LYS A 367 -20.30 9.50 -8.24
C LYS A 367 -19.65 9.24 -9.60
N LEU A 368 -18.58 8.45 -9.64
CA LEU A 368 -17.91 8.03 -10.87
C LEU A 368 -18.61 6.84 -11.55
N THR A 369 -19.61 6.24 -10.92
CA THR A 369 -20.27 5.02 -11.41
C THR A 369 -21.57 5.31 -12.17
N HIS A 370 -22.13 4.29 -12.81
CA HIS A 370 -23.41 4.30 -13.51
C HIS A 370 -24.61 4.55 -12.60
N GLY A 371 -24.50 4.23 -11.31
CA GLY A 371 -25.59 4.41 -10.35
C GLY A 371 -25.88 5.88 -10.02
N TYR A 372 -24.92 6.77 -10.30
CA TYR A 372 -25.06 8.19 -10.01
C TYR A 372 -25.62 8.96 -11.21
N ALA A 373 -26.81 9.53 -11.05
CA ALA A 373 -27.39 10.48 -12.00
C ALA A 373 -26.93 11.91 -11.65
N GLU A 374 -26.45 12.66 -12.64
CA GLU A 374 -25.99 14.05 -12.44
C GLU A 374 -27.14 15.02 -12.13
N ASP A 375 -28.40 14.61 -12.36
CA ASP A 375 -29.61 15.40 -12.09
C ASP A 375 -29.99 15.49 -10.59
N GLU A 376 -29.32 14.73 -9.71
CA GLU A 376 -29.46 14.87 -8.26
C GLU A 376 -28.51 15.98 -7.74
N ASP A 377 -29.04 17.22 -7.71
CA ASP A 377 -28.59 18.39 -6.94
C ASP A 377 -27.06 18.49 -6.71
N SER A 378 -26.33 18.82 -7.78
CA SER A 378 -24.87 18.94 -7.83
C SER A 378 -24.37 20.22 -7.14
N GLY A 379 -24.49 20.29 -5.81
CA GLY A 379 -23.95 21.39 -5.00
C GLY A 379 -23.20 20.95 -3.74
N GLN A 380 -23.42 19.73 -3.25
CA GLN A 380 -22.77 19.25 -2.02
C GLN A 380 -21.78 18.11 -2.31
N LEU A 381 -20.50 18.48 -2.40
CA LEU A 381 -19.44 17.60 -1.91
C LEU A 381 -19.81 17.28 -0.46
N MET A 382 -19.96 15.99 -0.11
CA MET A 382 -20.27 15.56 1.25
C MET A 382 -19.29 16.24 2.21
N LYS A 383 -19.80 17.08 3.11
CA LYS A 383 -18.98 17.80 4.11
C LYS A 383 -18.50 16.80 5.15
N GLY A 384 -17.34 16.20 4.91
CA GLY A 384 -16.62 15.38 5.88
C GLY A 384 -17.25 14.02 6.16
N VAL A 385 -16.54 13.23 6.98
CA VAL A 385 -16.94 11.89 7.44
C VAL A 385 -18.21 11.95 8.31
N ASP A 386 -18.53 13.13 8.86
CA ASP A 386 -19.59 13.33 9.85
C ASP A 386 -21.00 13.50 9.26
N SER A 387 -21.15 13.77 7.97
CA SER A 387 -22.47 13.87 7.30
C SER A 387 -22.97 12.55 6.70
N VAL A 388 -22.26 11.45 6.98
CA VAL A 388 -22.51 10.10 6.44
C VAL A 388 -23.25 9.21 7.45
N VAL A 389 -23.57 9.73 8.63
CA VAL A 389 -24.04 8.97 9.79
C VAL A 389 -25.45 8.36 9.62
N ASP A 390 -26.21 8.75 8.58
CA ASP A 390 -27.61 8.32 8.37
C ASP A 390 -27.85 7.42 7.13
N LEU A 391 -26.80 6.90 6.48
CA LEU A 391 -26.98 5.95 5.39
C LEU A 391 -27.29 4.55 5.95
N GLY A 392 -28.48 4.03 5.67
CA GLY A 392 -28.83 2.64 5.99
C GLY A 392 -27.94 1.64 5.23
N GLU A 393 -27.72 0.48 5.85
CA GLU A 393 -26.86 -0.62 5.34
C GLU A 393 -27.13 -0.97 3.88
N LYS A 394 -28.40 -1.01 3.48
CA LYS A 394 -28.82 -1.28 2.10
C LYS A 394 -28.18 -0.30 1.09
N LYS A 395 -28.19 0.99 1.38
CA LYS A 395 -27.60 2.02 0.50
C LYS A 395 -26.08 1.93 0.44
N ILE A 396 -25.44 1.55 1.56
CA ILE A 396 -23.98 1.33 1.62
C ILE A 396 -23.60 0.16 0.70
N ILE A 397 -24.36 -0.94 0.76
CA ILE A 397 -24.13 -2.12 -0.09
C ILE A 397 -24.41 -1.78 -1.57
N GLU A 398 -25.49 -1.07 -1.87
CA GLU A 398 -25.82 -0.62 -3.24
C GLU A 398 -24.71 0.27 -3.82
N GLY A 399 -24.27 1.28 -3.08
CA GLY A 399 -23.18 2.16 -3.49
C GLY A 399 -21.85 1.42 -3.68
N GLY A 400 -21.51 0.54 -2.74
CA GLY A 400 -20.33 -0.33 -2.83
C GLY A 400 -20.39 -1.29 -4.02
N ARG A 401 -21.55 -1.86 -4.32
CA ARG A 401 -21.74 -2.78 -5.45
C ARG A 401 -21.63 -2.07 -6.80
N ALA A 402 -22.17 -0.85 -6.93
CA ALA A 402 -21.98 -0.06 -8.14
C ALA A 402 -20.50 0.26 -8.39
N VAL A 403 -19.74 0.59 -7.34
CA VAL A 403 -18.27 0.77 -7.43
C VAL A 403 -17.58 -0.54 -7.81
N ALA A 404 -17.96 -1.68 -7.21
CA ALA A 404 -17.39 -2.98 -7.51
C ALA A 404 -17.62 -3.40 -8.98
N ILE A 405 -18.83 -3.17 -9.50
CA ILE A 405 -19.22 -3.47 -10.89
C ILE A 405 -18.41 -2.62 -11.87
N ASP A 406 -18.42 -1.29 -11.69
CA ASP A 406 -17.82 -0.38 -12.67
C ASP A 406 -16.30 -0.43 -12.66
N PHE A 407 -15.68 -0.60 -11.50
CA PHE A 407 -14.23 -0.71 -11.42
C PHE A 407 -13.75 -2.16 -11.46
N GLN A 408 -14.64 -3.15 -11.58
CA GLN A 408 -14.34 -4.58 -11.65
C GLN A 408 -13.34 -5.01 -10.57
N CYS A 409 -13.67 -4.69 -9.33
CA CYS A 409 -12.79 -4.86 -8.17
C CYS A 409 -13.60 -5.25 -6.93
N VAL A 410 -12.91 -5.70 -5.88
CA VAL A 410 -13.51 -5.85 -4.56
C VAL A 410 -13.51 -4.51 -3.85
N VAL A 411 -14.61 -4.18 -3.18
CA VAL A 411 -14.76 -2.95 -2.39
C VAL A 411 -14.79 -3.31 -0.91
N VAL A 412 -13.93 -2.67 -0.12
CA VAL A 412 -13.90 -2.82 1.34
C VAL A 412 -14.30 -1.50 1.99
N ILE A 413 -15.48 -1.49 2.61
CA ILE A 413 -16.03 -0.34 3.31
C ILE A 413 -15.78 -0.51 4.82
N THR A 414 -14.99 0.38 5.40
CA THR A 414 -14.67 0.33 6.85
C THR A 414 -15.62 1.21 7.66
N GLY A 415 -16.06 0.69 8.81
CA GLY A 415 -16.97 1.36 9.74
C GLY A 415 -17.13 0.55 11.03
N ALA A 416 -18.21 0.78 11.78
CA ALA A 416 -18.58 -0.07 12.92
C ALA A 416 -18.83 -1.52 12.47
N THR A 417 -19.59 -1.66 11.38
CA THR A 417 -19.65 -2.87 10.56
C THR A 417 -18.82 -2.65 9.31
N ASN A 418 -17.98 -3.62 8.95
CA ASN A 418 -17.22 -3.56 7.70
C ASN A 418 -17.95 -4.36 6.63
N PHE A 419 -17.95 -3.86 5.40
CA PHE A 419 -18.53 -4.56 4.26
C PHE A 419 -17.44 -4.90 3.25
N VAL A 420 -17.38 -6.16 2.82
CA VAL A 420 -16.58 -6.60 1.68
C VAL A 420 -17.55 -6.95 0.56
N ILE A 421 -17.43 -6.31 -0.60
CA ILE A 421 -18.43 -6.38 -1.68
C ILE A 421 -17.71 -6.65 -3.00
N ASP A 422 -18.23 -7.60 -3.78
CA ASP A 422 -17.89 -7.76 -5.20
C ASP A 422 -19.17 -7.60 -6.07
N GLU A 423 -19.09 -7.98 -7.35
CA GLU A 423 -20.22 -7.93 -8.28
C GLU A 423 -21.44 -8.74 -7.80
N HIS A 424 -21.22 -9.92 -7.21
CA HIS A 424 -22.26 -10.92 -6.94
C HIS A 424 -22.54 -11.12 -5.45
N HIS A 425 -21.56 -10.86 -4.60
CA HIS A 425 -21.54 -11.19 -3.18
C HIS A 425 -21.32 -9.95 -2.33
N HIS A 426 -21.68 -10.06 -1.06
CA HIS A 426 -21.21 -9.16 -0.01
C HIS A 426 -21.11 -9.94 1.29
N GLU A 427 -20.18 -9.53 2.15
CA GLU A 427 -20.07 -10.04 3.50
C GLU A 427 -19.95 -8.89 4.50
N ALA A 428 -20.76 -8.93 5.54
CA ALA A 428 -20.65 -8.06 6.70
C ALA A 428 -19.71 -8.71 7.73
N VAL A 429 -18.64 -8.01 8.09
CA VAL A 429 -17.69 -8.45 9.10
C VAL A 429 -17.75 -7.50 10.29
N GLU A 430 -18.30 -8.00 11.39
CA GLU A 430 -18.24 -7.33 12.68
C GLU A 430 -16.79 -7.23 13.14
N GLY A 431 -16.36 -6.03 13.52
CA GLY A 431 -15.01 -5.82 14.00
C GLY A 431 -14.53 -4.39 13.84
N GLY A 432 -13.68 -3.98 14.77
CA GLY A 432 -13.22 -2.60 14.92
C GLY A 432 -13.65 -2.05 16.27
N SER A 433 -12.81 -1.20 16.87
CA SER A 433 -13.13 -0.53 18.11
C SER A 433 -13.20 0.97 17.90
N SER A 434 -13.99 1.66 18.73
CA SER A 434 -14.06 3.12 18.76
C SER A 434 -12.68 3.77 18.97
N VAL A 435 -11.74 3.04 19.59
CA VAL A 435 -10.35 3.46 19.78
C VAL A 435 -9.57 3.53 18.47
N MET A 436 -9.89 2.69 17.47
CA MET A 436 -9.21 2.71 16.17
C MET A 436 -9.37 4.05 15.44
N GLY A 437 -10.53 4.71 15.60
CA GLY A 437 -10.76 6.06 15.06
C GLY A 437 -9.90 7.14 15.72
N ARG A 438 -9.26 6.85 16.86
CA ARG A 438 -8.37 7.77 17.59
C ARG A 438 -6.89 7.54 17.29
N VAL A 439 -6.55 6.52 16.48
CA VAL A 439 -5.18 6.22 16.07
C VAL A 439 -4.99 6.62 14.61
N THR A 440 -4.16 7.62 14.37
CA THR A 440 -3.81 8.04 13.01
C THR A 440 -3.22 6.88 12.23
N GLY A 441 -3.73 6.66 11.01
CA GLY A 441 -3.24 5.61 10.12
C GLY A 441 -3.80 4.21 10.38
N SER A 442 -4.68 4.02 11.36
CA SER A 442 -5.43 2.76 11.54
C SER A 442 -6.18 2.36 10.26
N GLY A 443 -6.83 3.32 9.62
CA GLY A 443 -7.46 3.16 8.32
C GLY A 443 -6.46 2.79 7.22
N CYS A 444 -5.30 3.44 7.11
CA CYS A 444 -4.32 3.12 6.07
C CYS A 444 -3.67 1.74 6.28
N ALA A 445 -3.45 1.36 7.54
CA ALA A 445 -2.87 0.09 7.91
C ALA A 445 -3.73 -1.11 7.49
N ILE A 446 -5.06 -0.99 7.49
CA ILE A 446 -5.91 -2.09 6.98
C ILE A 446 -5.66 -2.37 5.50
N GLY A 447 -5.28 -1.36 4.70
CA GLY A 447 -4.87 -1.57 3.31
C GLY A 447 -3.63 -2.44 3.21
N SER A 448 -2.71 -2.34 4.18
CA SER A 448 -1.52 -3.20 4.27
C SER A 448 -1.89 -4.64 4.60
N VAL A 449 -2.83 -4.85 5.53
CA VAL A 449 -3.33 -6.18 5.87
C VAL A 449 -4.04 -6.80 4.67
N ILE A 450 -4.94 -6.07 4.01
CA ILE A 450 -5.65 -6.55 2.81
C ILE A 450 -4.64 -6.94 1.72
N ALA A 451 -3.64 -6.10 1.44
CA ALA A 451 -2.63 -6.40 0.44
C ALA A 451 -1.82 -7.67 0.78
N ALA A 452 -1.45 -7.88 2.04
CA ALA A 452 -0.75 -9.09 2.47
C ALA A 452 -1.60 -10.35 2.26
N PHE A 453 -2.88 -10.31 2.64
CA PHE A 453 -3.80 -11.44 2.46
C PHE A 453 -4.10 -11.71 0.98
N VAL A 454 -4.30 -10.67 0.17
CA VAL A 454 -4.54 -10.81 -1.27
C VAL A 454 -3.29 -11.34 -1.98
N ALA A 455 -2.09 -10.90 -1.60
CA ALA A 455 -0.85 -11.42 -2.16
C ALA A 455 -0.58 -12.89 -1.79
N ALA A 456 -0.96 -13.29 -0.56
CA ALA A 456 -0.81 -14.67 -0.09
C ALA A 456 -1.88 -15.61 -0.66
N ASN A 457 -3.11 -15.13 -0.82
CA ASN A 457 -4.27 -15.92 -1.21
C ASN A 457 -4.56 -15.79 -2.71
N CYS A 458 -3.92 -16.64 -3.52
CA CYS A 458 -4.07 -16.64 -4.98
C CYS A 458 -5.39 -17.23 -5.49
N GLY A 459 -6.36 -17.56 -4.62
CA GLY A 459 -7.64 -18.16 -5.00
C GLY A 459 -8.76 -17.14 -5.28
N SER A 460 -8.90 -16.12 -4.44
CA SER A 460 -9.92 -15.07 -4.58
C SER A 460 -9.53 -13.80 -3.82
N VAL A 461 -9.61 -12.64 -4.50
CA VAL A 461 -9.39 -11.34 -3.86
C VAL A 461 -10.46 -11.06 -2.81
N PHE A 462 -11.70 -11.50 -3.07
CA PHE A 462 -12.82 -11.34 -2.14
C PHE A 462 -12.53 -12.06 -0.82
N ASP A 463 -12.14 -13.33 -0.90
CA ASP A 463 -11.79 -14.11 0.29
C ASP A 463 -10.57 -13.54 1.02
N GLY A 464 -9.55 -13.10 0.28
CA GLY A 464 -8.39 -12.40 0.86
C GLY A 464 -8.81 -11.17 1.66
N ALA A 465 -9.71 -10.34 1.12
CA ALA A 465 -10.22 -9.15 1.79
C ALA A 465 -11.11 -9.47 3.01
N VAL A 466 -11.99 -10.47 2.92
CA VAL A 466 -12.80 -10.95 4.05
C VAL A 466 -11.91 -11.44 5.19
N GLN A 467 -10.91 -12.27 4.88
CA GLN A 467 -10.02 -12.85 5.90
C GLN A 467 -9.13 -11.78 6.54
N ALA A 468 -8.65 -10.81 5.75
CA ALA A 468 -7.95 -9.63 6.28
C ALA A 468 -8.81 -8.86 7.29
N LYS A 469 -10.13 -8.77 7.05
CA LYS A 469 -11.06 -8.09 7.96
C LYS A 469 -11.39 -8.88 9.22
N ARG A 470 -11.41 -10.22 9.14
CA ARG A 470 -11.64 -11.11 10.30
C ARG A 470 -10.42 -11.25 11.21
N ALA A 471 -9.22 -10.98 10.69
CA ALA A 471 -7.99 -11.08 11.48
C ALA A 471 -7.96 -10.02 12.61
N PRO A 472 -7.88 -10.39 13.89
CA PRO A 472 -7.92 -9.45 15.01
C PRO A 472 -6.63 -8.64 15.19
N ILE A 473 -5.69 -8.74 14.25
CA ILE A 473 -4.31 -8.24 14.37
C ILE A 473 -4.29 -6.73 14.60
N LEU A 474 -5.05 -5.96 13.82
CA LEU A 474 -5.05 -4.50 13.95
C LEU A 474 -5.75 -4.03 15.22
N ASP A 475 -6.84 -4.69 15.62
CA ASP A 475 -7.54 -4.38 16.87
C ASP A 475 -6.67 -4.72 18.10
N GLN A 476 -6.00 -5.87 18.08
CA GLN A 476 -5.01 -6.24 19.10
C GLN A 476 -3.83 -5.27 19.13
N MET A 477 -3.29 -4.86 17.98
CA MET A 477 -2.22 -3.87 17.92
C MET A 477 -2.65 -2.54 18.50
N VAL A 478 -3.85 -2.05 18.14
CA VAL A 478 -4.38 -0.78 18.65
C VAL A 478 -4.65 -0.86 20.15
N LYS A 479 -5.27 -1.93 20.64
CA LYS A 479 -5.51 -2.18 22.08
C LYS A 479 -4.20 -2.29 22.88
N ASN A 480 -3.14 -2.80 22.26
CA ASN A 480 -1.83 -2.95 22.87
C ASN A 480 -0.89 -1.75 22.62
N GLY A 481 -1.39 -0.62 22.11
CA GLY A 481 -0.59 0.59 21.90
C GLY A 481 0.50 0.46 20.82
N GLY A 482 0.27 -0.38 19.80
CA GLY A 482 1.20 -0.67 18.71
C GLY A 482 2.23 -1.76 19.01
N ARG A 483 2.14 -2.45 20.15
CA ARG A 483 3.12 -3.45 20.61
C ARG A 483 2.67 -4.87 20.25
N TRP A 484 3.54 -5.62 19.57
CA TRP A 484 3.34 -7.05 19.31
C TRP A 484 4.11 -7.89 20.32
N HIS A 485 3.46 -8.92 20.86
CA HIS A 485 4.13 -9.90 21.70
C HIS A 485 4.98 -10.82 20.81
N GLN A 486 6.29 -10.60 20.81
CA GLN A 486 7.23 -11.63 20.43
C GLN A 486 7.12 -12.72 21.52
N LYS A 487 6.95 -14.00 21.13
CA LYS A 487 6.85 -15.13 22.08
C LYS A 487 7.97 -15.03 23.12
N ASP A 488 7.66 -15.29 24.38
CA ASP A 488 8.61 -15.24 25.49
C ASP A 488 9.79 -16.19 25.22
N VAL A 489 10.90 -15.62 24.74
CA VAL A 489 12.20 -16.30 24.72
C VAL A 489 12.86 -15.95 26.05
N PRO A 490 13.35 -16.92 26.84
CA PRO A 490 14.12 -16.62 28.04
C PRO A 490 15.34 -15.78 27.65
N MET A 491 15.30 -14.48 28.00
CA MET A 491 16.30 -13.54 27.51
C MET A 491 17.53 -13.54 28.41
N VAL A 492 18.59 -14.18 27.91
CA VAL A 492 19.94 -14.19 28.48
C VAL A 492 20.57 -12.78 28.33
N SER A 493 21.60 -12.47 29.13
CA SER A 493 22.34 -11.22 28.98
C SER A 493 22.98 -11.11 27.58
N PRO A 494 22.92 -9.94 26.92
CA PRO A 494 23.46 -9.74 25.58
C PRO A 494 25.00 -9.72 25.51
N THR A 495 25.66 -9.70 26.66
CA THR A 495 27.12 -9.64 26.77
C THR A 495 27.61 -10.49 27.93
N LYS A 496 28.72 -11.20 27.73
CA LYS A 496 29.43 -11.94 28.80
C LYS A 496 29.99 -11.06 29.93
N ASN A 497 29.97 -9.74 29.76
CA ASN A 497 30.48 -8.79 30.74
C ASN A 497 29.43 -8.38 31.77
N ILE A 498 28.15 -8.70 31.55
CA ILE A 498 27.05 -8.53 32.50
C ILE A 498 26.46 -9.91 32.79
N SER A 499 26.44 -10.34 34.05
CA SER A 499 25.98 -11.69 34.39
C SER A 499 24.45 -11.77 34.37
N HIS A 500 23.77 -10.81 35.00
CA HIS A 500 22.32 -10.78 35.12
C HIS A 500 21.76 -9.38 34.84
N ILE A 501 20.59 -9.34 34.20
CA ILE A 501 19.81 -8.11 33.98
C ILE A 501 18.47 -8.28 34.67
N GLY A 502 17.97 -7.26 35.38
CA GLY A 502 16.70 -7.33 36.13
C GLY A 502 15.90 -6.02 36.10
N SER A 503 14.58 -6.10 36.15
CA SER A 503 13.70 -4.92 36.24
C SER A 503 12.73 -5.05 37.42
N LEU A 504 12.09 -3.95 37.82
CA LEU A 504 11.19 -3.94 38.97
C LEU A 504 9.88 -4.65 38.64
N THR A 505 9.53 -5.66 39.43
CA THR A 505 8.36 -6.54 39.21
C THR A 505 7.01 -5.84 39.44
N ARG A 506 6.98 -4.81 40.30
CA ARG A 506 5.78 -4.04 40.65
C ARG A 506 5.18 -3.20 39.52
N PHE A 507 5.93 -2.97 38.43
CA PHE A 507 5.44 -2.20 37.29
C PHE A 507 4.94 -3.13 36.16
N ALA A 508 3.77 -2.83 35.61
CA ALA A 508 3.14 -3.64 34.55
C ALA A 508 3.99 -3.73 33.27
N ASP A 509 4.84 -2.74 33.01
CA ASP A 509 5.78 -2.64 31.89
C ASP A 509 7.20 -3.11 32.27
N LYS A 510 7.33 -4.04 33.24
CA LYS A 510 8.63 -4.65 33.64
C LYS A 510 9.45 -5.20 32.47
N ARG A 511 8.80 -5.70 31.43
CA ARG A 511 9.46 -6.23 30.22
C ARG A 511 10.17 -5.15 29.42
N GLU A 512 9.56 -3.98 29.29
CA GLU A 512 10.14 -2.83 28.57
C GLU A 512 11.33 -2.25 29.33
N ALA A 513 11.20 -2.13 30.65
CA ALA A 513 12.32 -1.75 31.51
C ALA A 513 13.52 -2.70 31.33
N ARG A 514 13.26 -4.01 31.27
CA ARG A 514 14.30 -5.03 31.04
C ARG A 514 14.92 -4.93 29.64
N GLN A 515 14.12 -4.64 28.62
CA GLN A 515 14.60 -4.43 27.24
C GLN A 515 15.48 -3.17 27.13
N VAL A 516 15.09 -2.06 27.77
CA VAL A 516 15.91 -0.84 27.82
C VAL A 516 17.28 -1.15 28.45
N LEU A 517 17.32 -1.92 29.54
CA LEU A 517 18.59 -2.32 30.17
C LEU A 517 19.44 -3.22 29.25
N GLN A 518 18.83 -4.09 28.45
CA GLN A 518 19.57 -4.89 27.45
C GLN A 518 20.15 -4.03 26.34
N GLU A 519 19.40 -3.05 25.84
CA GLU A 519 19.91 -2.12 24.83
C GLU A 519 21.02 -1.22 25.38
N VAL A 520 20.92 -0.79 26.64
CA VAL A 520 22.02 -0.10 27.35
C VAL A 520 23.23 -1.02 27.45
N ALA A 521 23.05 -2.28 27.85
CA ALA A 521 24.11 -3.28 27.95
C ALA A 521 24.82 -3.49 26.60
N LYS A 522 24.07 -3.66 25.51
CA LYS A 522 24.62 -3.77 24.14
C LYS A 522 25.41 -2.53 23.75
N ALA A 523 24.88 -1.34 24.04
CA ALA A 523 25.53 -0.08 23.69
C ALA A 523 26.89 0.07 24.38
N VAL A 524 27.00 -0.31 25.66
CA VAL A 524 28.25 -0.19 26.42
C VAL A 524 29.18 -1.40 26.29
N ALA A 525 28.71 -2.54 25.75
CA ALA A 525 29.48 -3.78 25.67
C ALA A 525 30.86 -3.65 25.00
N PRO A 526 31.03 -2.91 23.88
CA PRO A 526 32.37 -2.69 23.31
C PRO A 526 33.32 -1.99 24.27
N LEU A 527 32.84 -1.00 25.04
CA LEU A 527 33.64 -0.30 26.05
C LEU A 527 33.96 -1.21 27.23
N MET A 528 32.99 -2.00 27.69
CA MET A 528 33.23 -2.96 28.76
C MET A 528 34.28 -4.00 28.37
N ASN A 529 34.31 -4.42 27.10
CA ASN A 529 35.35 -5.32 26.59
C ASN A 529 36.71 -4.61 26.45
N GLU A 530 36.75 -3.37 25.93
CA GLU A 530 37.97 -2.57 25.74
C GLU A 530 38.66 -2.24 27.08
N TYR A 531 37.88 -1.87 28.11
CA TYR A 531 38.38 -1.44 29.42
C TYR A 531 38.33 -2.54 30.50
N GLY A 532 37.90 -3.77 30.14
CA GLY A 532 37.87 -4.92 31.04
C GLY A 532 36.83 -4.83 32.16
N PHE A 533 35.76 -4.05 31.99
CA PHE A 533 34.71 -3.94 33.00
C PHE A 533 33.88 -5.22 33.12
N LYS A 534 33.56 -5.58 34.35
CA LYS A 534 32.65 -6.66 34.70
C LYS A 534 31.54 -6.11 35.58
N VAL A 535 30.31 -6.49 35.26
CA VAL A 535 29.13 -6.17 36.05
C VAL A 535 28.43 -7.46 36.43
N GLY A 536 28.18 -7.67 37.73
CA GLY A 536 27.44 -8.83 38.20
C GLY A 536 25.98 -8.71 37.77
N THR A 537 25.25 -7.81 38.42
CA THR A 537 23.82 -7.58 38.13
C THR A 537 23.57 -6.13 37.70
N LEU A 538 22.97 -5.94 36.52
CA LEU A 538 22.46 -4.66 36.05
C LEU A 538 20.94 -4.62 36.26
N CYS A 539 20.43 -3.66 37.01
CA CYS A 539 19.01 -3.64 37.33
C CYS A 539 18.37 -2.26 37.40
N GLU A 540 17.05 -2.23 37.24
CA GLU A 540 16.26 -1.02 37.42
C GLU A 540 16.14 -0.66 38.91
N MET A 541 16.20 0.64 39.22
CA MET A 541 15.77 1.21 40.50
C MET A 541 14.78 2.34 40.31
N TYR A 542 13.97 2.61 41.34
CA TYR A 542 13.06 3.75 41.36
C TYR A 542 13.01 4.37 42.77
N PRO A 543 14.07 5.10 43.18
CA PRO A 543 14.20 5.62 44.54
C PRO A 543 13.29 6.84 44.78
N ARG A 544 12.99 7.13 46.05
CA ARG A 544 12.21 8.32 46.46
C ARG A 544 12.94 9.62 46.17
N ASN A 545 14.28 9.63 46.33
CA ASN A 545 15.10 10.78 45.98
C ASN A 545 15.10 11.02 44.46
N ARG A 546 14.51 12.15 44.03
CA ARG A 546 14.32 12.51 42.62
C ARG A 546 15.63 12.69 41.84
N ASN A 547 16.73 12.98 42.53
CA ASN A 547 18.02 13.26 41.90
C ASN A 547 18.90 12.01 41.76
N LEU A 548 18.56 10.90 42.44
CA LEU A 548 19.33 9.67 42.36
C LEU A 548 19.02 8.92 41.05
N LEU A 549 19.99 8.88 40.15
CA LEU A 549 19.84 8.36 38.79
C LEU A 549 20.61 7.05 38.55
N GLY A 550 21.75 6.87 39.22
CA GLY A 550 22.56 5.65 39.19
C GLY A 550 23.11 5.30 40.57
N LEU A 551 23.36 4.01 40.81
CA LEU A 551 24.05 3.53 42.01
C LEU A 551 24.90 2.29 41.68
N ASN A 552 26.21 2.42 41.85
CA ASN A 552 27.16 1.32 41.77
C ASN A 552 27.47 0.76 43.16
N VAL A 553 27.25 -0.54 43.34
CA VAL A 553 27.54 -1.28 44.57
C VAL A 553 28.77 -2.18 44.33
N ASN A 554 29.75 -2.06 45.24
CA ASN A 554 30.97 -2.87 45.27
C ASN A 554 31.70 -2.95 43.93
N ARG A 555 31.92 -1.80 43.27
CA ARG A 555 32.72 -1.65 42.04
C ARG A 555 32.26 -2.59 40.92
N GLY A 556 30.96 -2.57 40.63
CA GLY A 556 30.36 -3.31 39.53
C GLY A 556 29.73 -4.63 39.94
N GLN A 557 29.75 -5.04 41.21
CA GLN A 557 28.98 -6.21 41.63
C GLN A 557 27.48 -6.04 41.29
N LYS A 558 26.95 -4.84 41.54
CA LYS A 558 25.59 -4.46 41.16
C LYS A 558 25.56 -3.02 40.68
N ILE A 559 24.93 -2.77 39.53
CA ILE A 559 24.65 -1.43 39.04
C ILE A 559 23.14 -1.27 38.92
N LEU A 560 22.62 -0.25 39.58
CA LEU A 560 21.21 0.11 39.61
C LEU A 560 21.02 1.40 38.80
N LEU A 561 20.10 1.39 37.84
CA LEU A 561 19.80 2.55 36.98
C LEU A 561 18.34 2.97 37.14
N ARG A 562 18.10 4.27 37.34
CA ARG A 562 16.75 4.83 37.22
C ARG A 562 16.38 4.89 35.74
N LEU A 563 15.33 4.16 35.38
CA LEU A 563 14.83 4.16 34.01
C LEU A 563 13.65 5.10 33.80
N ARG A 564 12.96 5.52 34.87
CA ARG A 564 11.68 6.25 34.81
C ARG A 564 11.77 7.63 35.43
N TYR A 565 10.97 8.56 34.95
CA TYR A 565 10.86 9.89 35.55
C TYR A 565 10.36 9.81 37.00
N ALA A 566 10.98 10.55 37.91
CA ALA A 566 10.59 10.57 39.33
C ALA A 566 9.17 11.11 39.56
N SER A 567 8.66 11.95 38.65
CA SER A 567 7.28 12.48 38.68
C SER A 567 6.26 11.59 37.97
N ASN A 568 6.71 10.64 37.15
CA ASN A 568 5.80 9.79 36.37
C ASN A 568 6.41 8.39 36.18
N PRO A 569 5.95 7.37 36.93
CA PRO A 569 6.46 6.01 36.81
C PRO A 569 6.08 5.34 35.48
N ARG A 570 5.16 5.88 34.68
CA ARG A 570 4.78 5.30 33.36
C ARG A 570 5.65 5.78 32.19
N SER A 571 6.59 6.68 32.42
CA SER A 571 7.42 7.26 31.36
C SER A 571 8.89 6.98 31.62
N PHE A 572 9.57 6.42 30.60
CA PHE A 572 11.00 6.16 30.62
C PHE A 572 11.81 7.43 30.31
N LEU A 573 13.01 7.52 30.90
CA LEU A 573 14.01 8.54 30.59
C LEU A 573 14.54 8.33 29.16
N PRO A 574 14.98 9.39 28.47
CA PRO A 574 15.63 9.27 27.18
C PRO A 574 16.83 8.31 27.24
N PHE A 575 16.98 7.48 26.22
CA PHE A 575 18.02 6.44 26.17
C PHE A 575 19.44 7.00 26.41
N GLY A 576 19.75 8.17 25.83
CA GLY A 576 21.04 8.83 26.00
C GLY A 576 21.36 9.20 27.45
N ASP A 577 20.34 9.57 28.25
CA ASP A 577 20.51 9.92 29.67
C ASP A 577 20.79 8.67 30.51
N VAL A 578 20.11 7.56 30.19
CA VAL A 578 20.31 6.26 30.85
C VAL A 578 21.72 5.72 30.54
N VAL A 579 22.16 5.80 29.28
CA VAL A 579 23.52 5.42 28.90
C VAL A 579 24.56 6.32 29.55
N GLY A 580 24.33 7.64 29.59
CA GLY A 580 25.22 8.58 30.28
C GLY A 580 25.39 8.25 31.76
N THR A 581 24.31 7.83 32.42
CA THR A 581 24.32 7.34 33.80
C THR A 581 25.07 6.01 33.90
N MET A 582 24.86 5.07 32.98
CA MET A 582 25.61 3.81 32.95
C MET A 582 27.13 4.02 32.81
N LEU A 583 27.58 4.95 31.97
CA LEU A 583 29.01 5.28 31.83
C LEU A 583 29.58 5.92 33.10
N HIS A 584 28.78 6.72 33.79
CA HIS A 584 29.12 7.27 35.10
C HIS A 584 29.32 6.14 36.12
N GLU A 585 28.35 5.22 36.24
CA GLU A 585 28.46 4.09 37.16
C GLU A 585 29.61 3.15 36.81
N LEU A 586 29.90 2.90 35.53
CA LEU A 586 31.06 2.10 35.13
C LEU A 586 32.40 2.74 35.57
N THR A 587 32.47 4.07 35.67
CA THR A 587 33.67 4.76 36.17
C THR A 587 33.94 4.41 37.63
N HIS A 588 32.90 4.18 38.43
CA HIS A 588 33.03 3.74 39.82
C HIS A 588 33.65 2.35 40.00
N ASN A 589 33.77 1.54 38.92
CA ASN A 589 34.54 0.30 38.99
C ASN A 589 36.03 0.53 39.25
N LEU A 590 36.55 1.69 38.85
CA LEU A 590 37.97 2.06 39.02
C LEU A 590 38.17 3.23 40.00
N HIS A 591 37.28 4.23 39.99
CA HIS A 591 37.43 5.46 40.75
C HIS A 591 36.25 5.69 41.70
N GLY A 592 36.49 5.65 43.02
CA GLY A 592 35.45 5.83 44.02
C GLY A 592 35.10 7.30 44.30
N ALA A 593 36.12 8.15 44.47
CA ALA A 593 35.91 9.57 44.78
C ALA A 593 35.64 10.37 43.51
N HIS A 594 34.70 11.33 43.56
CA HIS A 594 34.41 12.29 42.49
C HIS A 594 35.51 13.38 42.41
N ASP A 595 36.76 12.95 42.21
CA ASP A 595 37.92 13.81 42.07
C ASP A 595 38.24 14.11 40.60
N VAL A 596 39.30 14.86 40.35
CA VAL A 596 39.73 15.22 38.99
C VAL A 596 40.03 13.97 38.14
N GLN A 597 40.52 12.89 38.76
CA GLN A 597 40.83 11.65 38.04
C GLN A 597 39.55 10.95 37.57
N PHE A 598 38.51 10.91 38.41
CA PHE A 598 37.19 10.39 38.04
C PHE A 598 36.61 11.10 36.81
N TYR A 599 36.56 12.43 36.81
CA TYR A 599 35.94 13.18 35.71
C TYR A 599 36.77 13.08 34.41
N ASN A 600 38.10 13.09 34.50
CA ASN A 600 38.96 12.89 33.33
C ASN A 600 38.72 11.53 32.68
N PHE A 601 38.48 10.50 33.49
CA PHE A 601 38.20 9.16 32.98
C PHE A 601 36.77 9.03 32.43
N LEU A 602 35.77 9.64 33.08
CA LEU A 602 34.39 9.67 32.59
C LEU A 602 34.29 10.39 31.23
N ASP A 603 34.98 11.52 31.06
CA ASP A 603 35.03 12.24 29.78
C ASP A 603 35.68 11.37 28.70
N LYS A 604 36.76 10.65 29.04
CA LYS A 604 37.39 9.68 28.13
C LYS A 604 36.41 8.58 27.69
N LEU A 605 35.62 8.02 28.62
CA LEU A 605 34.61 7.01 28.29
C LEU A 605 33.50 7.57 27.40
N LYS A 606 33.00 8.78 27.68
CA LYS A 606 31.96 9.45 26.87
C LYS A 606 32.44 9.73 25.45
N SER A 607 33.62 10.33 25.29
CA SER A 607 34.20 10.58 23.96
C SER A 607 34.43 9.28 23.18
N ARG A 608 34.85 8.21 23.87
CA ARG A 608 34.99 6.90 23.23
C ARG A 608 33.63 6.34 22.80
N PHE A 609 32.60 6.41 23.66
CA PHE A 609 31.24 5.98 23.33
C PHE A 609 30.67 6.68 22.10
N GLU A 610 30.87 8.01 21.98
CA GLU A 610 30.43 8.80 20.83
C GLU A 610 31.13 8.36 19.53
N GLN A 611 32.45 8.13 19.58
CA GLN A 611 33.20 7.62 18.42
C GLN A 611 32.66 6.26 17.95
N LEU A 612 32.33 5.36 18.89
CA LEU A 612 31.78 4.05 18.59
C LEU A 612 30.37 4.11 18.01
N SER A 613 29.56 5.06 18.50
CA SER A 613 28.19 5.28 18.04
C SER A 613 28.13 5.80 16.59
N VAL A 614 29.13 6.56 16.15
CA VAL A 614 29.23 7.09 14.77
C VAL A 614 29.85 6.08 13.80
N GLY A 615 30.79 5.24 14.25
CA GLY A 615 31.54 4.30 13.39
C GLY A 615 30.87 2.93 13.14
N GLY A 616 29.86 2.56 13.92
CA GLY A 616 29.19 1.25 13.84
C GLY A 616 30.12 0.05 14.17
N ALA A 617 29.64 -1.17 13.92
CA ALA A 617 30.36 -2.42 14.24
C ALA A 617 31.71 -2.60 13.51
N VAL A 618 31.98 -1.79 12.48
CA VAL A 618 33.23 -1.82 11.69
C VAL A 618 34.41 -1.17 12.45
N ALA A 619 34.14 -0.35 13.47
CA ALA A 619 35.17 0.40 14.20
C ALA A 619 35.86 -0.37 15.34
N THR A 620 35.28 -1.46 15.84
CA THR A 620 35.81 -2.21 17.01
C THR A 620 36.08 -3.67 16.77
N GLY A 621 35.47 -4.28 15.76
CA GLY A 621 35.50 -5.73 15.56
C GLY A 621 34.80 -6.53 16.67
N TYR A 622 34.10 -5.86 17.61
CA TYR A 622 33.35 -6.52 18.68
C TYR A 622 31.95 -6.90 18.20
N VAL A 623 31.60 -8.18 18.35
CA VAL A 623 30.30 -8.76 18.02
C VAL A 623 29.70 -9.30 19.32
N CYS A 624 28.52 -8.81 19.70
CA CYS A 624 27.82 -9.31 20.88
C CYS A 624 27.47 -10.80 20.71
N GLU A 625 27.50 -11.56 21.79
CA GLU A 625 27.37 -13.02 21.77
C GLU A 625 26.00 -13.50 21.19
N GLU A 626 24.96 -12.66 21.24
CA GLU A 626 23.65 -12.92 20.61
C GLU A 626 23.68 -12.92 19.08
N GLN A 627 24.72 -12.35 18.46
CA GLN A 627 24.89 -12.32 17.00
C GLN A 627 25.63 -13.56 16.46
N VAL A 628 25.93 -14.55 17.30
CA VAL A 628 26.61 -15.78 16.90
C VAL A 628 25.62 -16.95 16.86
N LEU A 629 24.92 -17.11 15.74
CA LEU A 629 24.20 -18.34 15.40
C LEU A 629 24.41 -18.67 13.92
N GLY A 630 25.20 -19.71 13.65
CA GLY A 630 25.45 -20.25 12.31
C GLY A 630 26.93 -20.40 11.96
N SER A 631 27.58 -21.47 12.43
CA SER A 631 28.91 -21.88 11.95
C SER A 631 28.85 -22.26 10.46
N VAL A 632 29.43 -21.43 9.60
CA VAL A 632 30.10 -21.90 8.37
C VAL A 632 31.46 -21.20 8.27
N ARG A 633 32.53 -21.97 8.54
CA ARG A 633 33.87 -21.63 8.04
C ARG A 633 33.82 -21.74 6.52
N GLY A 634 33.97 -20.63 5.79
CA GLY A 634 33.99 -20.70 4.33
C GLY A 634 34.14 -19.36 3.61
N SER A 635 35.40 -18.99 3.38
CA SER A 635 35.94 -18.19 2.26
C SER A 635 35.50 -16.74 2.04
N ALA A 636 36.52 -15.89 1.99
CA ALA A 636 36.46 -14.51 1.55
C ALA A 636 35.95 -14.39 0.10
N THR A 637 34.83 -13.71 -0.08
CA THR A 637 34.57 -12.93 -1.29
C THR A 637 33.89 -11.62 -0.91
N ALA A 638 34.57 -10.52 -1.19
CA ALA A 638 34.12 -9.16 -0.94
C ALA A 638 32.74 -8.91 -1.56
N THR A 639 31.72 -8.72 -0.73
CA THR A 639 30.37 -8.35 -1.17
C THR A 639 30.42 -7.01 -1.90
N ILE A 640 29.65 -6.88 -2.98
CA ILE A 640 29.55 -5.70 -3.87
C ILE A 640 29.37 -4.37 -3.09
N ARG A 641 28.81 -4.44 -1.87
CA ARG A 641 28.70 -3.34 -0.90
C ARG A 641 30.05 -2.73 -0.49
N SER A 642 31.07 -3.54 -0.27
CA SER A 642 32.43 -3.10 0.09
C SER A 642 33.14 -2.38 -1.07
N LYS A 643 32.92 -2.83 -2.31
CA LYS A 643 33.40 -2.15 -3.53
C LYS A 643 32.70 -0.80 -3.77
N ARG A 644 31.40 -0.68 -3.43
CA ARG A 644 30.66 0.59 -3.52
C ARG A 644 31.15 1.62 -2.49
N ILE A 645 31.43 1.20 -1.25
CA ILE A 645 31.96 2.09 -0.20
C ILE A 645 33.34 2.62 -0.59
N ALA A 646 34.23 1.78 -1.13
CA ALA A 646 35.54 2.22 -1.62
C ALA A 646 35.47 3.17 -2.83
N ALA A 647 34.44 3.06 -3.67
CA ALA A 647 34.22 3.95 -4.82
C ALA A 647 33.68 5.33 -4.40
N VAL A 648 32.85 5.39 -3.35
CA VAL A 648 32.31 6.64 -2.77
C VAL A 648 33.36 7.37 -1.89
N SER A 649 34.38 6.65 -1.41
CA SER A 649 35.43 7.18 -0.54
C SER A 649 36.56 7.94 -1.26
N ARG A 650 36.49 8.08 -2.60
CA ARG A 650 37.49 8.85 -3.35
C ARG A 650 37.08 10.31 -3.41
N PRO A 651 37.92 11.26 -2.94
CA PRO A 651 37.59 12.68 -3.03
C PRO A 651 37.58 13.10 -4.51
N ILE A 652 36.38 13.40 -5.00
CA ILE A 652 36.18 14.18 -6.22
C ILE A 652 36.26 15.64 -5.77
N PHE A 653 37.09 16.43 -6.45
CA PHE A 653 37.44 17.84 -6.21
C PHE A 653 38.76 18.11 -5.47
N LYS A 654 39.61 18.82 -6.22
CA LYS A 654 40.90 19.39 -5.87
C LYS A 654 40.65 20.72 -5.15
N ALA A 655 41.25 20.93 -3.99
CA ALA A 655 41.06 22.14 -3.20
C ALA A 655 41.59 23.38 -3.92
N GLU A 656 40.71 24.32 -4.24
CA GLU A 656 41.08 25.72 -4.49
C GLU A 656 40.64 26.60 -3.32
N SER A 657 41.60 27.31 -2.77
CA SER A 657 41.44 28.28 -1.70
C SER A 657 40.91 29.61 -2.24
N ARG A 658 39.73 30.07 -1.78
CA ARG A 658 39.40 31.50 -1.68
C ARG A 658 38.57 31.77 -0.42
N ARG A 659 39.10 32.64 0.44
CA ARG A 659 38.45 33.19 1.63
C ARG A 659 37.27 34.09 1.23
N LEU A 660 36.16 33.99 1.96
CA LEU A 660 35.18 35.07 2.14
C LEU A 660 34.43 34.85 3.47
N GLY A 661 34.44 35.87 4.35
CA GLY A 661 33.47 36.03 5.42
C GLY A 661 33.81 35.38 6.77
N GLY A 662 34.58 36.09 7.60
CA GLY A 662 34.75 35.74 9.01
C GLY A 662 33.55 36.16 9.86
N SER A 663 33.20 35.31 10.83
CA SER A 663 32.59 35.72 12.09
C SER A 663 33.19 34.85 13.19
N ARG A 664 33.86 35.50 14.14
CA ARG A 664 34.47 34.88 15.33
C ARG A 664 33.37 34.19 16.14
N VAL A 665 33.49 32.88 16.34
CA VAL A 665 32.81 32.20 17.45
C VAL A 665 33.45 32.76 18.74
N PRO A 666 32.68 33.20 19.76
CA PRO A 666 33.29 33.63 21.01
C PRO A 666 33.87 32.39 21.69
N GLU A 667 35.19 32.38 21.88
CA GLU A 667 35.81 31.45 22.83
C GLU A 667 35.26 31.78 24.22
N THR A 668 34.44 30.88 24.76
CA THR A 668 34.05 30.93 26.17
C THR A 668 35.31 31.01 27.02
N PRO A 669 35.48 32.04 27.87
CA PRO A 669 36.67 32.19 28.70
C PRO A 669 36.90 30.93 29.53
N LEU A 670 38.15 30.48 29.66
CA LEU A 670 38.56 29.32 30.48
C LEU A 670 37.94 29.33 31.89
N ARG A 671 37.73 30.52 32.46
CA ARG A 671 37.07 30.72 33.76
C ARG A 671 35.59 30.34 33.77
N GLN A 672 34.86 30.56 32.68
CA GLN A 672 33.45 30.17 32.53
C GLN A 672 33.31 28.67 32.27
N LEU A 673 34.22 28.07 31.48
CA LEU A 673 34.28 26.62 31.31
C LEU A 673 34.63 25.92 32.63
N ALA A 674 35.57 26.48 33.39
CA ALA A 674 35.91 25.99 34.73
C ALA A 674 34.76 26.15 35.72
N LEU A 675 34.00 27.25 35.66
CA LEU A 675 32.81 27.47 36.48
C LEU A 675 31.69 26.48 36.12
N ALA A 676 31.41 26.28 34.83
CA ALA A 676 30.42 25.32 34.36
C ALA A 676 30.82 23.86 34.68
N ALA A 677 32.11 23.53 34.61
CA ALA A 677 32.64 22.25 35.05
C ALA A 677 32.52 22.09 36.58
N ALA A 678 32.77 23.14 37.36
CA ALA A 678 32.59 23.12 38.82
C ALA A 678 31.11 23.00 39.22
N GLU A 679 30.20 23.69 38.55
CA GLU A 679 28.75 23.57 38.76
C GLU A 679 28.21 22.19 38.36
N ARG A 680 28.73 21.58 37.29
CA ARG A 680 28.44 20.18 36.93
C ARG A 680 28.90 19.23 38.03
N ARG A 681 30.15 19.37 38.50
CA ARG A 681 30.69 18.58 39.63
C ARG A 681 29.87 18.71 40.92
N LEU A 682 29.28 19.87 41.16
CA LEU A 682 28.45 20.17 42.34
C LEU A 682 27.00 19.68 42.20
N LYS A 683 26.52 19.44 40.97
CA LYS A 683 25.25 18.77 40.68
C LYS A 683 25.41 17.24 40.67
N ASP A 684 26.54 16.72 40.21
CA ASP A 684 26.84 15.29 40.14
C ASP A 684 27.00 14.66 41.55
N SER A 685 27.47 15.43 42.53
CA SER A 685 27.45 15.00 43.95
C SER A 685 26.03 14.87 44.54
N LYS A 686 25.00 15.38 43.85
CA LYS A 686 23.57 15.16 44.18
C LYS A 686 22.92 14.09 43.29
N TRP A 687 23.61 13.64 42.24
CA TRP A 687 23.17 12.64 41.26
C TRP A 687 23.38 11.19 41.72
N CYS A 688 24.35 11.00 42.63
CA CYS A 688 24.82 9.71 43.14
C CYS A 688 24.61 9.63 44.67
N GLY A 689 24.09 8.50 45.16
CA GLY A 689 23.94 8.19 46.58
C GLY A 689 25.14 7.42 47.08
N LYS A 690 25.69 7.75 48.26
CA LYS A 690 26.69 6.89 48.90
C LYS A 690 26.00 5.62 49.40
N SER A 691 26.67 4.48 49.28
CA SER A 691 26.17 3.20 49.82
C SER A 691 25.90 3.19 51.33
N ALA A 692 26.38 4.20 52.07
CA ALA A 692 26.18 4.34 53.51
C ALA A 692 24.97 5.22 53.90
N ASP A 693 24.32 5.90 52.95
CA ASP A 693 23.23 6.87 53.20
C ASP A 693 21.87 6.41 52.63
N VAL A 694 21.71 5.12 52.34
CA VAL A 694 20.47 4.56 51.79
C VAL A 694 19.96 3.49 52.75
N ASP A 695 18.82 3.73 53.40
CA ASP A 695 18.15 2.72 54.22
C ASP A 695 17.85 1.48 53.35
N ASP A 696 18.07 0.28 53.89
CA ASP A 696 17.79 -0.98 53.18
C ASP A 696 16.31 -1.11 52.74
N GLU A 697 15.40 -0.30 53.34
CA GLU A 697 14.00 -0.17 52.90
C GLU A 697 13.77 0.75 51.68
N GLU A 698 14.75 1.57 51.27
CA GLU A 698 14.62 2.50 50.11
C GLU A 698 15.03 1.87 48.77
N VAL A 699 15.70 0.71 48.79
CA VAL A 699 16.06 -0.07 47.59
C VAL A 699 15.40 -1.43 47.70
N GLU A 700 14.15 -1.55 47.22
CA GLU A 700 13.56 -2.87 46.96
C GLU A 700 14.39 -3.57 45.88
N ILE A 701 15.33 -4.40 46.34
CA ILE A 701 16.06 -5.37 45.54
C ILE A 701 15.12 -6.56 45.37
N VAL A 702 14.71 -6.83 44.13
CA VAL A 702 14.09 -8.11 43.79
C VAL A 702 15.15 -9.20 44.02
N ASP A 703 14.88 -10.14 44.92
CA ASP A 703 15.60 -11.42 44.98
C ASP A 703 15.35 -12.16 43.67
N LEU A 704 16.42 -12.39 42.92
CA LEU A 704 16.40 -13.04 41.61
C LEU A 704 16.41 -14.58 41.73
N THR A 705 15.79 -15.14 42.76
CA THR A 705 15.66 -16.60 42.93
C THR A 705 14.19 -16.96 43.10
N GLU A 706 13.48 -17.14 41.98
CA GLU A 706 12.29 -18.01 41.83
C GLU A 706 11.58 -17.77 40.46
N GLU A 707 12.33 -17.79 39.36
CA GLU A 707 11.72 -17.94 38.03
C GLU A 707 12.58 -18.93 37.22
N GLY A 708 12.50 -20.21 37.61
CA GLY A 708 13.24 -21.28 36.97
C GLY A 708 13.20 -22.56 37.78
N THR A 709 12.01 -23.17 37.91
CA THR A 709 11.72 -24.59 38.24
C THR A 709 10.21 -24.83 38.52
N GLY A 710 9.33 -24.02 37.93
CA GLY A 710 7.88 -24.11 38.15
C GLY A 710 7.13 -25.16 37.31
N GLU A 711 7.77 -25.80 36.34
CA GLU A 711 7.10 -26.77 35.44
C GLU A 711 7.53 -28.24 35.67
N GLU A 712 8.34 -28.55 36.69
CA GLU A 712 8.74 -29.94 37.01
C GLU A 712 8.20 -30.47 38.36
N LYS A 713 7.36 -29.70 39.08
CA LYS A 713 6.72 -30.16 40.32
C LYS A 713 5.28 -30.66 40.16
N GLU A 714 4.53 -30.21 39.16
CA GLU A 714 3.16 -30.71 38.91
C GLU A 714 3.10 -32.07 38.17
N GLU A 715 4.22 -32.55 37.61
CA GLU A 715 4.29 -33.91 37.01
C GLU A 715 4.92 -34.99 37.93
N ARG A 716 5.38 -34.62 39.13
CA ARG A 716 5.86 -35.59 40.14
C ARG A 716 4.89 -35.84 41.29
N GLU A 717 4.01 -34.91 41.62
CA GLU A 717 2.94 -35.13 42.61
C GLU A 717 1.73 -35.89 42.03
N GLY A 718 1.58 -35.95 40.70
CA GLY A 718 0.55 -36.75 40.02
C GLY A 718 0.88 -38.23 39.78
N LYS A 719 2.07 -38.70 40.21
CA LYS A 719 2.55 -40.08 40.00
C LYS A 719 2.82 -40.89 41.27
N GLU A 720 2.75 -40.29 42.46
CA GLU A 720 2.85 -41.01 43.74
C GLU A 720 1.49 -41.31 44.41
N GLU A 721 0.37 -40.76 43.91
CA GLU A 721 -0.98 -41.10 44.42
C GLU A 721 -1.70 -42.25 43.66
N LYS A 722 -1.00 -42.96 42.77
CA LYS A 722 -1.59 -44.09 42.00
C LYS A 722 -1.06 -45.48 42.30
N GLU A 723 -0.18 -45.65 43.31
CA GLU A 723 0.31 -46.99 43.72
C GLU A 723 0.06 -47.38 45.19
N GLU A 724 -0.59 -46.55 46.01
CA GLU A 724 -1.08 -46.96 47.34
C GLU A 724 -2.61 -46.89 47.43
N ARG A 725 -3.31 -47.78 46.72
CA ARG A 725 -4.67 -48.26 47.10
C ARG A 725 -5.17 -49.41 46.23
N GLU A 726 -4.38 -50.48 46.14
CA GLU A 726 -4.94 -51.83 46.00
C GLU A 726 -4.34 -52.73 47.08
N GLY A 727 -5.18 -53.15 48.04
CA GLY A 727 -4.87 -54.32 48.87
C GLY A 727 -5.20 -54.19 50.35
N LYS A 728 -6.35 -54.78 50.72
CA LYS A 728 -6.75 -55.31 52.05
C LYS A 728 -7.24 -54.24 53.04
N GLY A 729 -8.48 -54.21 53.51
CA GLY A 729 -9.53 -55.24 53.65
C GLY A 729 -9.97 -55.27 55.12
N GLY A 730 -11.22 -54.92 55.44
CA GLY A 730 -11.81 -55.23 56.76
C GLY A 730 -12.88 -54.29 57.35
N ARG A 731 -14.15 -54.63 57.07
CA ARG A 731 -15.37 -54.59 57.92
C ARG A 731 -15.83 -53.33 58.72
N LYS A 732 -17.13 -53.03 58.48
CA LYS A 732 -18.22 -52.59 59.40
C LYS A 732 -18.15 -51.10 59.84
N GLU A 733 -19.23 -50.32 59.95
CA GLU A 733 -20.67 -50.56 60.10
C GLU A 733 -21.47 -49.27 59.73
N ARG A 734 -22.77 -49.42 59.47
CA ARG A 734 -23.76 -48.44 58.98
C ARG A 734 -24.13 -47.31 59.98
N LYS A 735 -24.62 -46.18 59.45
CA LYS A 735 -25.83 -45.39 59.84
C LYS A 735 -25.99 -44.21 58.84
N GLU A 736 -27.00 -44.18 57.95
CA GLU A 736 -28.34 -43.56 58.09
C GLU A 736 -28.29 -42.16 58.74
N GLY A 737 -28.78 -41.04 58.17
CA GLY A 737 -29.82 -40.79 57.18
C GLY A 737 -29.84 -39.29 56.73
N PRO A 738 -30.94 -38.76 56.13
CA PRO A 738 -30.89 -37.80 55.01
C PRO A 738 -31.61 -36.44 55.21
N LYS A 739 -31.60 -35.63 54.13
CA LYS A 739 -32.46 -34.44 53.80
C LYS A 739 -31.91 -33.09 54.30
N GLN A 740 -32.10 -31.95 53.63
CA GLN A 740 -33.29 -31.48 52.91
C GLN A 740 -32.99 -30.24 52.02
N THR A 741 -33.83 -30.03 51.01
CA THR A 741 -33.90 -28.92 50.05
C THR A 741 -34.83 -27.80 50.57
N GLU A 742 -34.56 -26.52 50.22
CA GLU A 742 -35.51 -25.38 49.96
C GLU A 742 -34.64 -24.09 49.83
N VAL A 743 -34.68 -23.17 48.84
CA VAL A 743 -35.66 -22.51 47.94
C VAL A 743 -36.34 -21.23 48.53
N ILE A 744 -36.07 -20.09 47.84
CA ILE A 744 -36.81 -18.80 47.69
C ILE A 744 -36.62 -17.66 48.74
N VAL A 745 -35.93 -16.56 48.38
CA VAL A 745 -36.34 -15.19 47.88
C VAL A 745 -36.90 -14.25 48.94
N VAL A 746 -36.39 -13.00 49.03
CA VAL A 746 -37.16 -11.72 48.99
C VAL A 746 -36.24 -10.54 48.56
N ASP A 747 -36.75 -9.76 47.59
CA ASP A 747 -36.43 -8.41 47.06
C ASP A 747 -34.99 -7.99 46.66
#